data_AF-A0A7S3NQP1-F1
#
_entry.id   AF-A0A7S3NQP1-F1
#
_cell.length_a   1.000
_cell.length_b   1.000
_cell.length_c   1.000
_cell.angle_alpha   90.00
_cell.angle_beta   90.00
_cell.angle_gamma   90.00
#
_symmetry.space_group_name_H-M   'P 1'
#
loop_
_entity.id
_entity.type
_entity.pdbx_description
1 polymer ?
#
loop_
_entity_poly.entity_id
_entity_poly.type
_entity_poly.pdbx_seq_one_letter_code
_entity_poly.pdbx_strand_id
1 'polypeptide(L)'
;MDGELNKSKKVKLFKHLSLNEQKYVFENIHIYKDLAKSYTTAFGKTKDNQFLHAVFESNKQAAFAYILGSKYCDDDVLCLKWNAEGRKLLEKTEALKEEISQEEKYDKWDWLKNKYTSDERLVINRSSIFNGIKVNAWLVEDGVVNIIQEKVYQDPDGFPALSNSQNKHFVGFKRPRDFIQKKFKNPVINIGDNVSGFEVNQNSVGDCSVVASLALSGHLESKLNYTKRIITCNIYPQDKYRNPIYNPFGQYVVKLYVNGLWRAVRVDDFFPVDYDNNVLCCYSTKGKLWCSLLEKAYLKMCNGYNFAGSNTSRDLFIFTSWLPERKNFEKDFSNKDDLNNLWERLVRADKTRDVMVSISTGNLPNADDLGLVENHAYAVLEFMEFEDKKFVMVLNPWGRFYWKGEYSIDDTSSWTPELKEALHYDYLKGKDKGIFWIEWETMANVFEIIEMNWNPSMLKYSATKFGLWRFEDMVDGFEDLSKTPQFVLKYMPNEGDLTCSTYLWVVLSRLILDDNEDFSENEEGKEVDYISVHLLENKHKGGVLHKMKNILQKNVFTTELTYTFRIHIEEHLLKRTLSLIVAQDSRRKDLYYSLRIFSNVNFALDKAESYENQYEIPVEQEDGGGTPNDDSFYLNPHIFFKAKRSSPKRFNC
;
A
#
# COMPACT_ATOMS: atom_id res chain seq x y z
N MET A 1 7.86 31.56 -39.60
CA MET A 1 7.30 32.49 -38.60
C MET A 1 8.42 32.92 -37.69
N ASP A 2 9.11 33.98 -38.12
CA ASP A 2 9.96 34.77 -37.24
C ASP A 2 9.09 35.36 -36.13
N GLY A 3 9.49 35.06 -34.91
CA GLY A 3 8.90 35.61 -33.71
C GLY A 3 10.02 35.66 -32.70
N GLU A 4 10.66 36.83 -32.63
CA GLU A 4 11.45 37.24 -31.48
C GLU A 4 10.60 37.07 -30.21
N LEU A 5 10.66 35.89 -29.60
CA LEU A 5 10.33 35.73 -28.20
C LEU A 5 11.40 36.50 -27.42
N ASN A 6 11.06 37.77 -27.20
CA ASN A 6 11.67 38.79 -26.36
C ASN A 6 12.76 38.25 -25.42
N LYS A 7 14.01 38.71 -25.57
CA LYS A 7 15.14 38.39 -24.65
C LYS A 7 14.76 38.61 -23.17
N SER A 8 13.80 39.49 -22.86
CA SER A 8 13.28 39.71 -21.50
C SER A 8 12.42 38.55 -20.93
N LYS A 9 11.75 37.77 -21.79
CA LYS A 9 11.06 36.53 -21.39
C LYS A 9 12.04 35.36 -21.22
N LYS A 10 13.16 35.35 -21.97
CA LYS A 10 14.21 34.32 -21.88
C LYS A 10 14.76 34.19 -20.46
N VAL A 11 15.00 35.32 -19.77
CA VAL A 11 15.49 35.32 -18.39
C VAL A 11 14.45 34.76 -17.40
N LYS A 12 13.14 35.00 -17.61
CA LYS A 12 12.10 34.79 -16.58
C LYS A 12 11.91 33.34 -16.11
N LEU A 13 12.01 32.31 -16.97
CA LEU A 13 11.72 30.92 -16.58
C LEU A 13 12.75 30.32 -15.61
N PHE A 14 14.03 30.70 -15.75
CA PHE A 14 15.13 30.25 -14.88
C PHE A 14 15.55 31.30 -13.84
N LYS A 15 14.97 32.50 -13.80
CA LYS A 15 15.22 33.46 -12.68
C LYS A 15 15.00 32.82 -11.31
N HIS A 16 14.13 31.81 -11.25
CA HIS A 16 13.76 31.11 -10.03
C HIS A 16 14.67 29.91 -9.70
N LEU A 17 15.51 29.47 -10.65
CA LEU A 17 16.45 28.36 -10.48
C LEU A 17 17.87 28.89 -10.29
N SER A 18 18.54 28.37 -9.26
CA SER A 18 19.96 28.55 -9.01
C SER A 18 20.82 27.99 -10.15
N LEU A 19 22.07 28.44 -10.24
CA LEU A 19 23.04 27.96 -11.24
C LEU A 19 23.21 26.42 -11.18
N ASN A 20 23.18 25.85 -9.98
CA ASN A 20 23.28 24.41 -9.77
C ASN A 20 22.04 23.65 -10.27
N GLU A 21 20.84 24.22 -10.13
CA GLU A 21 19.61 23.61 -10.66
C GLU A 21 19.57 23.68 -12.19
N GLN A 22 20.04 24.78 -12.78
CA GLN A 22 20.20 24.89 -14.23
C GLN A 22 21.18 23.83 -14.76
N LYS A 23 22.34 23.69 -14.10
CA LYS A 23 23.33 22.66 -14.40
C LYS A 23 22.76 21.25 -14.25
N TYR A 24 22.01 20.99 -13.19
CA TYR A 24 21.37 19.69 -12.97
C TYR A 24 20.37 19.35 -14.09
N VAL A 25 19.51 20.29 -14.49
CA VAL A 25 18.57 20.07 -15.60
C VAL A 25 19.32 19.77 -16.90
N PHE A 26 20.42 20.48 -17.16
CA PHE A 26 21.27 20.28 -18.32
C PHE A 26 21.94 18.90 -18.33
N GLU A 27 22.56 18.50 -17.21
CA GLU A 27 23.25 17.20 -17.09
C GLU A 27 22.29 16.02 -17.23
N ASN A 28 21.03 16.20 -16.82
CA ASN A 28 20.00 15.16 -16.82
C ASN A 28 19.07 15.19 -18.04
N ILE A 29 19.36 16.01 -19.06
CA ILE A 29 18.51 16.17 -20.26
C ILE A 29 18.24 14.85 -21.00
N HIS A 30 19.20 13.93 -20.96
CA HIS A 30 19.12 12.62 -21.59
C HIS A 30 18.05 11.71 -20.94
N ILE A 31 17.76 11.91 -19.65
CA ILE A 31 16.77 11.11 -18.93
C ILE A 31 15.37 11.32 -19.53
N TYR A 32 15.02 12.54 -19.93
CA TYR A 32 13.71 12.81 -20.53
C TYR A 32 13.54 12.12 -21.88
N LYS A 33 14.62 12.04 -22.67
CA LYS A 33 14.62 11.30 -23.93
C LYS A 33 14.41 9.82 -23.70
N ASP A 34 15.14 9.26 -22.74
CA ASP A 34 15.06 7.85 -22.40
C ASP A 34 13.67 7.49 -21.88
N LEU A 35 13.07 8.35 -21.04
CA LEU A 35 11.70 8.20 -20.54
C LEU A 35 10.67 8.26 -21.68
N ALA A 36 10.75 9.27 -22.55
CA ALA A 36 9.87 9.41 -23.71
C ALA A 36 9.98 8.21 -24.65
N LYS A 37 11.20 7.72 -24.90
CA LYS A 37 11.45 6.50 -25.68
C LYS A 37 10.88 5.26 -24.99
N SER A 38 11.01 5.15 -23.67
CA SER A 38 10.48 4.03 -22.89
C SER A 38 8.97 3.93 -23.01
N TYR A 39 8.25 5.04 -22.78
CA TYR A 39 6.79 5.09 -22.96
C TYR A 39 6.38 4.83 -24.40
N THR A 40 7.09 5.40 -25.39
CA THR A 40 6.80 5.17 -26.81
C THR A 40 6.93 3.69 -27.17
N THR A 41 7.95 3.02 -26.62
CA THR A 41 8.18 1.59 -26.80
C THR A 41 7.10 0.76 -26.11
N ALA A 42 6.69 1.14 -24.90
CA ALA A 42 5.64 0.47 -24.15
C ALA A 42 4.31 0.55 -24.90
N PHE A 43 3.91 1.75 -25.35
CA PHE A 43 2.71 1.96 -26.16
C PHE A 43 2.75 1.14 -27.45
N GLY A 44 3.88 1.13 -28.18
CA GLY A 44 4.00 0.33 -29.40
C GLY A 44 3.83 -1.18 -29.19
N LYS A 45 4.16 -1.70 -27.99
CA LYS A 45 3.99 -3.11 -27.63
C LYS A 45 2.58 -3.46 -27.18
N THR A 46 1.96 -2.60 -26.38
CA THR A 46 0.66 -2.90 -25.75
C THR A 46 -0.52 -2.38 -26.55
N LYS A 47 -0.34 -1.27 -27.27
CA LYS A 47 -1.40 -0.43 -27.84
C LYS A 47 -2.46 -0.05 -26.78
N ASP A 48 -2.06 0.05 -25.52
CA ASP A 48 -2.93 0.44 -24.42
C ASP A 48 -2.94 1.97 -24.30
N ASN A 49 -4.12 2.57 -24.41
CA ASN A 49 -4.34 4.02 -24.40
C ASN A 49 -3.83 4.70 -23.12
N GLN A 50 -3.69 3.97 -22.00
CA GLN A 50 -3.03 4.52 -20.81
C GLN A 50 -1.61 5.00 -21.08
N PHE A 51 -0.89 4.36 -22.01
CA PHE A 51 0.45 4.76 -22.40
C PHE A 51 0.44 5.89 -23.42
N LEU A 52 -0.62 6.09 -24.20
CA LEU A 52 -0.68 7.16 -25.21
C LEU A 52 -0.52 8.54 -24.57
N HIS A 53 -1.29 8.82 -23.51
CA HIS A 53 -1.18 10.08 -22.77
C HIS A 53 0.21 10.27 -22.14
N ALA A 54 0.79 9.19 -21.59
CA ALA A 54 2.14 9.22 -21.05
C ALA A 54 3.19 9.49 -22.14
N VAL A 55 3.03 8.93 -23.35
CA VAL A 55 3.87 9.21 -24.52
C VAL A 55 3.78 10.67 -24.92
N PHE A 56 2.57 11.21 -24.98
CA PHE A 56 2.34 12.61 -25.33
C PHE A 56 3.03 13.56 -24.36
N GLU A 57 2.77 13.42 -23.06
CA GLU A 57 3.34 14.30 -22.04
C GLU A 57 4.85 14.11 -21.90
N SER A 58 5.37 12.88 -22.03
CA SER A 58 6.83 12.65 -21.94
C SER A 58 7.58 13.18 -23.17
N ASN A 59 7.04 13.04 -24.39
CA ASN A 59 7.63 13.63 -25.59
C ASN A 59 7.62 15.17 -25.51
N LYS A 60 6.51 15.75 -25.02
CA LYS A 60 6.39 17.19 -24.80
C LYS A 60 7.43 17.68 -23.79
N GLN A 61 7.57 17.03 -22.64
CA GLN A 61 8.57 17.37 -21.63
C GLN A 61 10.00 17.24 -22.16
N ALA A 62 10.31 16.14 -22.87
CA ALA A 62 11.60 15.95 -23.51
C ALA A 62 11.90 17.04 -24.55
N ALA A 63 10.91 17.36 -25.40
CA ALA A 63 11.02 18.43 -26.38
C ALA A 63 11.33 19.77 -25.73
N PHE A 64 10.58 20.13 -24.68
CA PHE A 64 10.83 21.34 -23.90
C PHE A 64 12.23 21.33 -23.30
N ALA A 65 12.67 20.24 -22.68
CA ALA A 65 14.01 20.12 -22.11
C ALA A 65 15.10 20.35 -23.17
N TYR A 66 15.00 19.73 -24.36
CA TYR A 66 15.95 19.92 -25.47
C TYR A 66 15.96 21.33 -26.04
N ILE A 67 14.78 21.90 -26.33
CA ILE A 67 14.67 23.26 -26.83
C ILE A 67 15.23 24.24 -25.81
N LEU A 68 14.95 24.01 -24.53
CA LEU A 68 15.44 24.83 -23.44
C LEU A 68 16.95 24.70 -23.29
N GLY A 69 17.50 23.48 -23.22
CA GLY A 69 18.94 23.22 -23.18
C GLY A 69 19.68 23.87 -24.34
N SER A 70 19.12 23.83 -25.56
CA SER A 70 19.71 24.48 -26.74
C SER A 70 19.81 26.01 -26.65
N LYS A 71 19.06 26.64 -25.74
CA LYS A 71 19.12 28.10 -25.54
C LYS A 71 20.19 28.51 -24.54
N TYR A 72 20.71 27.57 -23.75
CA TYR A 72 21.63 27.80 -22.63
C TYR A 72 22.93 26.99 -22.72
N CYS A 73 23.12 26.28 -23.83
CA CYS A 73 24.34 25.55 -24.10
C CYS A 73 25.38 26.52 -24.71
N ASP A 74 26.62 26.45 -24.23
CA ASP A 74 27.71 27.30 -24.71
C ASP A 74 28.41 26.73 -25.98
N ASP A 75 28.04 25.51 -26.39
CA ASP A 75 28.53 24.83 -27.59
C ASP A 75 27.51 24.96 -28.73
N ASP A 76 27.86 25.74 -29.77
CA ASP A 76 26.99 26.01 -30.92
C ASP A 76 26.54 24.74 -31.68
N VAL A 77 27.40 23.73 -31.77
CA VAL A 77 27.08 22.47 -32.46
C VAL A 77 26.09 21.67 -31.64
N LEU A 78 26.28 21.62 -30.32
CA LEU A 78 25.38 20.95 -29.40
C LEU A 78 24.02 21.67 -29.31
N CYS A 79 24.03 23.01 -29.31
CA CYS A 79 22.83 23.85 -29.44
C CYS A 79 21.97 23.46 -30.64
N LEU A 80 22.57 23.42 -31.84
CA LEU A 80 21.85 23.07 -33.07
C LEU A 80 21.28 21.65 -33.01
N LYS A 81 22.05 20.68 -32.51
CA LYS A 81 21.61 19.28 -32.35
C LYS A 81 20.41 19.18 -31.42
N TRP A 82 20.46 19.83 -30.26
CA TRP A 82 19.37 19.80 -29.29
C TRP A 82 18.13 20.55 -29.78
N ASN A 83 18.29 21.67 -30.47
CA ASN A 83 17.16 22.38 -31.05
C ASN A 83 16.44 21.50 -32.09
N ALA A 84 17.20 20.84 -32.97
CA ALA A 84 16.65 19.91 -33.96
C ALA A 84 15.93 18.72 -33.31
N GLU A 85 16.53 18.10 -32.30
CA GLU A 85 15.90 16.97 -31.58
C GLU A 85 14.63 17.41 -30.85
N GLY A 86 14.65 18.58 -30.21
CA GLY A 86 13.49 19.13 -29.54
C GLY A 86 12.33 19.44 -30.50
N ARG A 87 12.61 20.01 -31.68
CA ARG A 87 11.60 20.22 -32.73
C ARG A 87 11.03 18.91 -33.23
N LYS A 88 11.87 17.90 -33.47
CA LYS A 88 11.43 16.56 -33.88
C LYS A 88 10.51 15.91 -32.86
N LEU A 89 10.78 16.09 -31.57
CA LEU A 89 9.90 15.61 -30.50
C LEU A 89 8.58 16.39 -30.46
N LEU A 90 8.60 17.71 -30.67
CA LEU A 90 7.36 18.50 -30.80
C LEU A 90 6.51 18.06 -31.99
N GLU A 91 7.10 17.83 -33.16
CA GLU A 91 6.39 17.35 -34.35
C GLU A 91 5.71 16.00 -34.07
N LYS A 92 6.39 15.09 -33.35
CA LYS A 92 5.79 13.84 -32.89
C LYS A 92 4.64 14.07 -31.92
N THR A 93 4.80 14.98 -30.96
CA THR A 93 3.73 15.34 -30.01
C THR A 93 2.52 15.95 -30.72
N GLU A 94 2.73 16.83 -31.71
CA GLU A 94 1.66 17.42 -32.52
C GLU A 94 0.92 16.35 -33.34
N ALA A 95 1.63 15.40 -33.95
CA ALA A 95 1.01 14.30 -34.69
C ALA A 95 0.12 13.41 -33.78
N LEU A 96 0.49 13.26 -32.51
CA LEU A 96 -0.33 12.53 -31.53
C LEU A 96 -1.58 13.30 -31.08
N LYS A 97 -1.67 14.62 -31.31
CA LYS A 97 -2.86 15.39 -30.89
C LYS A 97 -4.11 14.99 -31.65
N GLU A 98 -4.00 14.67 -32.93
CA GLU A 98 -5.16 14.20 -33.71
C GLU A 98 -5.63 12.82 -33.21
N GLU A 99 -4.69 11.93 -32.88
CA GLU A 99 -4.98 10.61 -32.28
C GLU A 99 -5.66 10.77 -30.91
N ILE A 100 -5.11 11.63 -30.04
CA ILE A 100 -5.69 11.94 -28.71
C ILE A 100 -7.04 12.67 -28.82
N SER A 101 -7.20 13.58 -29.78
CA SER A 101 -8.44 14.35 -29.98
C SER A 101 -9.56 13.50 -30.58
N GLN A 102 -9.24 12.59 -31.50
CA GLN A 102 -10.19 11.56 -31.94
C GLN A 102 -10.53 10.57 -30.80
N GLU A 103 -9.58 10.38 -29.88
CA GLU A 103 -9.72 9.62 -28.64
C GLU A 103 -10.32 10.39 -27.45
N GLU A 104 -10.73 11.66 -27.53
CA GLU A 104 -11.52 12.31 -26.45
C GLU A 104 -12.88 11.59 -26.19
N LYS A 105 -13.18 10.55 -26.99
CA LYS A 105 -14.25 9.54 -26.79
C LYS A 105 -13.85 8.31 -25.93
N TYR A 106 -12.56 8.05 -25.69
CA TYR A 106 -12.04 6.94 -24.89
C TYR A 106 -11.66 7.45 -23.49
N ASP A 107 -12.16 6.77 -22.46
CA ASP A 107 -12.01 7.21 -21.08
C ASP A 107 -10.69 6.68 -20.54
N LYS A 108 -9.81 7.55 -20.04
CA LYS A 108 -8.53 7.15 -19.43
C LYS A 108 -8.67 6.14 -18.28
N TRP A 109 -9.89 5.97 -17.76
CA TRP A 109 -10.27 4.95 -16.79
C TRP A 109 -10.86 3.68 -17.42
N ASP A 110 -10.73 3.43 -18.72
CA ASP A 110 -11.31 2.26 -19.39
C ASP A 110 -10.78 0.94 -18.82
N TRP A 111 -9.55 0.92 -18.30
CA TRP A 111 -9.05 -0.25 -17.56
C TRP A 111 -9.88 -0.57 -16.32
N LEU A 112 -10.44 0.43 -15.63
CA LEU A 112 -11.39 0.21 -14.54
C LEU A 112 -12.70 -0.34 -15.07
N LYS A 113 -13.20 0.15 -16.22
CA LYS A 113 -14.45 -0.36 -16.81
C LYS A 113 -14.33 -1.81 -17.27
N ASN A 114 -13.18 -2.16 -17.83
CA ASN A 114 -12.92 -3.51 -18.32
C ASN A 114 -12.70 -4.51 -17.16
N LYS A 115 -12.26 -4.02 -16.00
CA LYS A 115 -11.93 -4.87 -14.84
C LYS A 115 -13.02 -4.93 -13.77
N TYR A 116 -13.79 -3.87 -13.59
CA TYR A 116 -14.74 -3.71 -12.49
C TYR A 116 -16.12 -3.33 -12.98
N THR A 117 -17.14 -3.86 -12.29
CA THR A 117 -18.56 -3.56 -12.56
C THR A 117 -18.88 -2.08 -12.31
N SER A 118 -20.06 -1.63 -12.74
CA SER A 118 -20.54 -0.26 -12.44
C SER A 118 -20.56 0.04 -10.94
N ASP A 119 -21.04 -0.91 -10.13
CA ASP A 119 -21.19 -0.74 -8.69
C ASP A 119 -19.83 -0.68 -7.98
N GLU A 120 -18.90 -1.54 -8.40
CA GLU A 120 -17.51 -1.50 -7.92
C GLU A 120 -16.83 -0.18 -8.26
N ARG A 121 -17.07 0.36 -9.47
CA ARG A 121 -16.53 1.68 -9.86
C ARG A 121 -17.10 2.82 -9.03
N LEU A 122 -18.37 2.75 -8.61
CA LEU A 122 -18.95 3.73 -7.68
C LEU A 122 -18.22 3.70 -6.33
N VAL A 123 -17.95 2.51 -5.79
CA VAL A 123 -17.17 2.33 -4.55
C VAL A 123 -15.74 2.87 -4.72
N ILE A 124 -15.07 2.55 -5.82
CA ILE A 124 -13.71 3.03 -6.14
C ILE A 124 -13.66 4.56 -6.22
N ASN A 125 -14.66 5.18 -6.84
CA ASN A 125 -14.76 6.63 -6.98
C ASN A 125 -15.07 7.29 -5.64
N ARG A 126 -15.99 6.74 -4.84
CA ARG A 126 -16.29 7.26 -3.51
C ARG A 126 -15.06 7.22 -2.60
N SER A 127 -14.32 6.12 -2.65
CA SER A 127 -13.08 5.89 -1.89
C SER A 127 -11.85 6.61 -2.43
N SER A 128 -12.02 7.54 -3.38
CA SER A 128 -10.96 8.43 -3.88
C SER A 128 -10.83 9.74 -3.09
N ILE A 129 -11.71 9.99 -2.12
CA ILE A 129 -11.71 11.22 -1.33
C ILE A 129 -11.34 10.84 0.10
N PHE A 130 -10.26 11.43 0.61
CA PHE A 130 -9.74 11.24 1.97
C PHE A 130 -9.71 12.60 2.66
N ASN A 131 -10.54 12.83 3.67
CA ASN A 131 -10.60 14.13 4.38
C ASN A 131 -10.76 15.34 3.42
N GLY A 132 -11.55 15.17 2.35
CA GLY A 132 -11.73 16.20 1.31
C GLY A 132 -10.63 16.26 0.25
N ILE A 133 -9.50 15.56 0.43
CA ILE A 133 -8.42 15.46 -0.54
C ILE A 133 -8.74 14.37 -1.56
N LYS A 134 -8.74 14.73 -2.84
CA LYS A 134 -9.02 13.79 -3.93
C LYS A 134 -7.74 13.09 -4.41
N VAL A 135 -7.65 11.79 -4.15
CA VAL A 135 -6.56 10.90 -4.57
C VAL A 135 -7.12 9.83 -5.51
N ASN A 136 -6.93 10.02 -6.81
CA ASN A 136 -7.46 9.10 -7.82
C ASN A 136 -6.63 7.81 -7.91
N ALA A 137 -7.22 6.77 -8.51
CA ALA A 137 -6.49 5.57 -8.87
C ALA A 137 -5.32 5.90 -9.82
N TRP A 138 -4.23 5.13 -9.75
CA TRP A 138 -3.02 5.42 -10.49
C TRP A 138 -3.23 5.29 -12.01
N LEU A 139 -2.84 6.31 -12.76
CA LEU A 139 -2.69 6.27 -14.21
C LEU A 139 -1.21 6.30 -14.59
N VAL A 140 -0.86 5.70 -15.73
CA VAL A 140 0.53 5.71 -16.23
C VAL A 140 1.03 7.14 -16.46
N GLU A 141 0.16 8.05 -16.90
CA GLU A 141 0.44 9.48 -17.07
C GLU A 141 0.78 10.21 -15.75
N ASP A 142 0.28 9.74 -14.59
CA ASP A 142 0.61 10.36 -13.29
C ASP A 142 2.11 10.27 -12.98
N GLY A 143 2.81 9.28 -13.56
CA GLY A 143 4.26 9.14 -13.44
C GLY A 143 5.07 10.14 -14.29
N VAL A 144 4.42 10.86 -15.22
CA VAL A 144 5.05 11.85 -16.11
C VAL A 144 4.99 13.23 -15.45
N VAL A 145 5.71 13.38 -14.34
CA VAL A 145 5.71 14.62 -13.54
C VAL A 145 6.43 15.73 -14.28
N ASN A 146 5.82 16.92 -14.35
CA ASN A 146 6.47 18.05 -14.99
C ASN A 146 7.59 18.62 -14.11
N ILE A 147 8.80 18.55 -14.63
CA ILE A 147 10.02 19.01 -13.95
C ILE A 147 10.56 20.33 -14.53
N ILE A 148 9.86 20.94 -15.48
CA ILE A 148 10.19 22.26 -16.02
C ILE A 148 8.94 23.14 -15.89
N GLN A 149 8.94 24.00 -14.88
CA GLN A 149 7.80 24.85 -14.56
C GLN A 149 8.21 26.33 -14.55
N GLU A 150 7.24 27.25 -14.65
CA GLU A 150 7.55 28.68 -14.49
C GLU A 150 7.73 29.07 -13.02
N LYS A 151 7.10 28.30 -12.10
CA LYS A 151 7.08 28.54 -10.66
C LYS A 151 7.39 27.25 -9.92
N VAL A 152 7.92 27.39 -8.70
CA VAL A 152 8.04 26.28 -7.76
C VAL A 152 6.64 25.74 -7.46
N TYR A 153 6.50 24.43 -7.48
CA TYR A 153 5.26 23.75 -7.15
C TYR A 153 4.94 23.95 -5.67
N GLN A 154 3.69 24.32 -5.42
CA GLN A 154 3.10 24.34 -4.10
C GLN A 154 1.91 23.39 -4.15
N ASP A 155 1.82 22.52 -3.16
CA ASP A 155 0.73 21.58 -3.05
C ASP A 155 -0.60 22.34 -2.94
N PRO A 156 -1.58 22.13 -3.86
CA PRO A 156 -2.85 22.83 -3.80
C PRO A 156 -3.67 22.48 -2.56
N ASP A 157 -3.39 21.34 -1.92
CA ASP A 157 -4.04 20.92 -0.69
C ASP A 157 -3.38 21.53 0.56
N GLY A 158 -2.30 22.30 0.39
CA GLY A 158 -1.55 22.95 1.47
C GLY A 158 -0.53 22.03 2.16
N PHE A 159 0.03 22.52 3.27
CA PHE A 159 0.97 21.73 4.07
C PHE A 159 0.22 20.83 5.05
N PRO A 160 0.66 19.57 5.24
CA PRO A 160 0.08 18.71 6.27
C PRO A 160 0.18 19.37 7.65
N ALA A 161 -0.90 19.29 8.44
CA ALA A 161 -0.94 19.86 9.78
C ALA A 161 0.18 19.27 10.65
N LEU A 162 0.84 20.09 11.46
CA LEU A 162 1.94 19.64 12.32
C LEU A 162 1.41 19.08 13.65
N SER A 163 2.13 18.12 14.22
CA SER A 163 1.85 17.61 15.56
C SER A 163 2.15 18.66 16.64
N ASN A 164 1.56 18.49 17.83
CA ASN A 164 1.89 19.31 18.99
C ASN A 164 3.39 19.29 19.35
N SER A 165 4.08 18.17 19.10
CA SER A 165 5.52 18.04 19.34
C SER A 165 6.34 18.87 18.34
N GLN A 166 5.97 18.80 17.05
CA GLN A 166 6.63 19.58 16.00
C GLN A 166 6.42 21.08 16.20
N ASN A 167 5.20 21.50 16.54
CA ASN A 167 4.85 22.92 16.74
C ASN A 167 5.73 23.62 17.80
N LYS A 168 6.24 22.90 18.80
CA LYS A 168 7.13 23.47 19.82
C LYS A 168 8.48 23.95 19.26
N HIS A 169 8.96 23.32 18.19
CA HIS A 169 10.27 23.58 17.60
C HIS A 169 10.18 24.16 16.18
N PHE A 170 8.98 24.21 15.60
CA PHE A 170 8.76 24.63 14.22
C PHE A 170 9.10 26.09 13.97
N VAL A 171 9.89 26.33 12.93
CA VAL A 171 10.28 27.68 12.48
C VAL A 171 9.68 28.02 11.12
N GLY A 172 9.51 27.03 10.26
CA GLY A 172 8.96 27.24 8.93
C GLY A 172 9.13 26.04 8.03
N PHE A 173 8.43 26.06 6.91
CA PHE A 173 8.59 25.10 5.83
C PHE A 173 9.72 25.55 4.90
N LYS A 174 10.69 24.66 4.63
CA LYS A 174 11.85 24.94 3.77
C LYS A 174 12.06 23.84 2.75
N ARG A 175 12.65 24.20 1.60
CA ARG A 175 12.99 23.23 0.55
C ARG A 175 14.33 22.56 0.87
N PRO A 176 14.63 21.39 0.27
CA PRO A 176 15.86 20.63 0.54
C PRO A 176 17.13 21.46 0.38
N ARG A 177 17.17 22.33 -0.63
CA ARG A 177 18.30 23.23 -0.89
C ARG A 177 18.60 24.19 0.26
N ASP A 178 17.60 24.56 1.06
CA ASP A 178 17.76 25.59 2.10
C ASP A 178 18.32 25.00 3.41
N PHE A 179 18.17 23.69 3.63
CA PHE A 179 18.62 22.99 4.83
C PHE A 179 19.71 21.94 4.59
N ILE A 180 19.66 21.17 3.49
CA ILE A 180 20.71 20.19 3.16
C ILE A 180 22.03 20.91 2.88
N GLN A 181 21.99 22.05 2.19
CA GLN A 181 23.23 22.71 1.78
C GLN A 181 24.06 23.25 2.95
N LYS A 182 23.41 23.54 4.07
CA LYS A 182 24.06 24.01 5.29
C LYS A 182 24.66 22.88 6.11
N LYS A 183 24.15 21.66 5.96
CA LYS A 183 24.45 20.52 6.81
C LYS A 183 25.52 19.57 6.23
N PHE A 184 25.65 19.49 4.90
CA PHE A 184 26.56 18.55 4.24
C PHE A 184 27.62 19.27 3.39
N LYS A 185 28.89 18.81 3.45
CA LYS A 185 29.98 19.30 2.59
C LYS A 185 29.75 18.79 1.15
N ASN A 186 29.62 19.70 0.18
CA ASN A 186 29.31 19.41 -1.24
C ASN A 186 27.97 18.68 -1.49
N PRO A 187 26.84 19.32 -1.16
CA PRO A 187 25.51 18.72 -1.15
C PRO A 187 24.96 18.54 -2.56
N VAL A 188 24.91 17.29 -3.05
CA VAL A 188 24.07 16.90 -4.18
C VAL A 188 22.72 16.46 -3.60
N ILE A 189 21.63 17.09 -4.03
CA ILE A 189 20.29 16.68 -3.57
C ILE A 189 19.99 15.30 -4.17
N ASN A 190 19.89 14.30 -3.28
CA ASN A 190 19.62 12.92 -3.65
C ASN A 190 18.22 12.54 -3.16
N ILE A 191 17.42 11.90 -4.02
CA ILE A 191 16.11 11.41 -3.61
C ILE A 191 16.24 10.07 -2.91
N GLY A 192 16.77 9.06 -3.58
CA GLY A 192 16.77 7.69 -3.07
C GLY A 192 17.68 6.73 -3.82
N ASP A 193 18.90 7.15 -4.17
CA ASP A 193 19.88 6.20 -4.70
C ASP A 193 20.46 5.35 -3.58
N ASN A 194 20.64 4.06 -3.82
CA ASN A 194 21.28 3.12 -2.89
C ASN A 194 20.78 3.28 -1.44
N VAL A 195 19.46 3.29 -1.25
CA VAL A 195 18.83 3.44 0.08
C VAL A 195 19.12 2.24 0.96
N SER A 196 19.00 2.43 2.28
CA SER A 196 19.20 1.38 3.27
C SER A 196 18.26 1.63 4.44
N GLY A 197 17.88 0.59 5.17
CA GLY A 197 17.08 0.75 6.39
C GLY A 197 17.86 1.48 7.48
N PHE A 198 19.17 1.26 7.56
CA PHE A 198 20.05 1.84 8.57
C PHE A 198 20.22 3.37 8.49
N GLU A 199 19.76 4.01 7.41
CA GLU A 199 19.81 5.47 7.30
C GLU A 199 18.52 6.16 7.74
N VAL A 200 17.43 5.44 8.01
CA VAL A 200 16.12 6.02 8.33
C VAL A 200 16.00 6.29 9.82
N ASN A 201 15.77 7.55 10.18
CA ASN A 201 15.55 7.97 11.57
C ASN A 201 14.25 8.75 11.72
N GLN A 202 13.61 8.55 12.86
CA GLN A 202 12.45 9.32 13.32
C GLN A 202 12.92 10.61 14.00
N ASN A 203 12.20 11.71 13.75
CA ASN A 203 12.36 12.94 14.53
C ASN A 203 11.11 13.19 15.40
N SER A 204 10.66 14.43 15.54
CA SER A 204 9.58 14.84 16.46
C SER A 204 8.16 14.45 15.98
N VAL A 205 7.98 13.22 15.51
CA VAL A 205 6.73 12.68 14.96
C VAL A 205 6.24 11.48 15.77
N GLY A 206 4.93 11.23 15.77
CA GLY A 206 4.28 10.14 16.53
C GLY A 206 4.08 8.84 15.74
N ASP A 207 4.56 8.77 14.50
CA ASP A 207 4.25 7.73 13.51
C ASP A 207 5.35 6.65 13.43
N CYS A 208 5.76 6.10 14.58
CA CYS A 208 6.89 5.15 14.63
C CYS A 208 6.75 3.94 13.70
N SER A 209 5.53 3.43 13.51
CA SER A 209 5.20 2.34 12.60
C SER A 209 5.52 2.69 11.14
N VAL A 210 5.27 3.94 10.73
CA VAL A 210 5.57 4.44 9.38
C VAL A 210 7.09 4.46 9.17
N VAL A 211 7.84 4.97 10.14
CA VAL A 211 9.29 5.06 10.05
C VAL A 211 9.94 3.67 10.05
N ALA A 212 9.47 2.74 10.89
CA ALA A 212 9.90 1.34 10.89
C ALA A 212 9.61 0.66 9.54
N SER A 213 8.43 0.92 8.94
CA SER A 213 8.04 0.41 7.62
C SER A 213 8.97 0.92 6.51
N LEU A 214 9.31 2.21 6.53
CA LEU A 214 10.27 2.79 5.59
C LEU A 214 11.64 2.15 5.76
N ALA A 215 12.13 2.01 7.01
CA ALA A 215 13.40 1.36 7.29
C ALA A 215 13.45 -0.09 6.75
N LEU A 216 12.41 -0.89 6.99
CA LEU A 216 12.30 -2.25 6.45
C LEU A 216 12.32 -2.28 4.93
N SER A 217 11.55 -1.40 4.30
CA SER A 217 11.45 -1.33 2.85
C SER A 217 12.78 -0.93 2.20
N GLY A 218 13.47 0.06 2.79
CA GLY A 218 14.80 0.48 2.34
C GLY A 218 15.87 -0.58 2.56
N HIS A 219 15.77 -1.35 3.65
CA HIS A 219 16.66 -2.49 3.92
C HIS A 219 16.47 -3.60 2.90
N LEU A 220 15.22 -3.98 2.60
CA LEU A 220 14.91 -4.99 1.59
C LEU A 220 15.44 -4.60 0.21
N GLU A 221 15.28 -3.35 -0.22
CA GLU A 221 15.86 -2.87 -1.49
C GLU A 221 17.39 -3.00 -1.52
N SER A 222 18.06 -2.71 -0.40
CA SER A 222 19.49 -2.93 -0.24
C SER A 222 19.86 -4.41 -0.35
N LYS A 223 19.12 -5.31 0.32
CA LYS A 223 19.34 -6.76 0.25
C LYS A 223 19.11 -7.34 -1.16
N LEU A 224 18.29 -6.67 -1.97
CA LEU A 224 18.05 -7.00 -3.38
C LEU A 224 19.12 -6.41 -4.31
N ASN A 225 20.19 -5.81 -3.77
CA ASN A 225 21.25 -5.11 -4.52
C ASN A 225 20.68 -4.10 -5.51
N TYR A 226 19.52 -3.52 -5.21
CA TYR A 226 18.85 -2.60 -6.12
C TYR A 226 18.66 -3.22 -7.53
N THR A 227 18.39 -4.52 -7.62
CA THR A 227 17.95 -5.17 -8.88
C THR A 227 16.44 -5.10 -9.05
N LYS A 228 15.72 -5.05 -7.92
CA LYS A 228 14.29 -4.80 -7.83
C LYS A 228 14.06 -3.66 -6.85
N ARG A 229 13.25 -2.68 -7.25
CA ARG A 229 12.78 -1.60 -6.38
C ARG A 229 11.42 -1.99 -5.80
N ILE A 230 11.22 -1.73 -4.52
CA ILE A 230 10.02 -2.06 -3.74
C ILE A 230 9.31 -0.79 -3.26
N ILE A 231 10.08 0.21 -2.80
CA ILE A 231 9.60 1.43 -2.15
C ILE A 231 10.01 2.71 -2.89
N THR A 232 11.28 2.84 -3.30
CA THR A 232 11.75 4.09 -3.94
C THR A 232 11.13 4.27 -5.33
N CYS A 233 10.77 3.17 -6.00
CA CYS A 233 10.03 3.19 -7.26
C CYS A 233 8.56 3.62 -7.16
N ASN A 234 8.11 4.05 -5.97
CA ASN A 234 6.82 4.69 -5.80
C ASN A 234 6.92 6.22 -5.83
N ILE A 235 8.12 6.80 -5.90
CA ILE A 235 8.34 8.25 -5.96
C ILE A 235 8.63 8.65 -7.41
N TYR A 236 7.91 9.65 -7.93
CA TYR A 236 8.07 10.19 -9.27
C TYR A 236 8.42 11.68 -9.22
N PRO A 237 9.21 12.21 -10.17
CA PRO A 237 9.64 11.60 -11.45
C PRO A 237 10.69 10.49 -11.30
N GLN A 238 10.81 9.63 -12.32
CA GLN A 238 11.73 8.49 -12.34
C GLN A 238 12.58 8.43 -13.62
N ASP A 239 13.74 7.78 -13.51
CA ASP A 239 14.56 7.41 -14.66
C ASP A 239 14.06 6.10 -15.31
N LYS A 240 14.70 5.66 -16.39
CA LYS A 240 14.35 4.40 -17.09
C LYS A 240 14.54 3.14 -16.23
N TYR A 241 15.29 3.23 -15.14
CA TYR A 241 15.56 2.16 -14.20
C TYR A 241 14.64 2.23 -12.96
N ARG A 242 13.68 3.16 -12.95
CA ARG A 242 12.74 3.42 -11.86
C ARG A 242 13.39 4.01 -10.61
N ASN A 243 14.57 4.62 -10.73
CA ASN A 243 15.13 5.43 -9.66
C ASN A 243 14.42 6.78 -9.60
N PRO A 244 14.08 7.28 -8.41
CA PRO A 244 13.46 8.60 -8.28
C PRO A 244 14.47 9.71 -8.54
N ILE A 245 14.03 10.75 -9.27
CA ILE A 245 14.88 11.85 -9.72
C ILE A 245 14.53 13.13 -8.96
N TYR A 246 15.54 13.94 -8.65
CA TYR A 246 15.32 15.26 -8.09
C TYR A 246 14.59 16.19 -9.08
N ASN A 247 13.52 16.85 -8.62
CA ASN A 247 12.79 17.86 -9.37
C ASN A 247 13.13 19.25 -8.80
N PRO A 248 13.84 20.12 -9.55
CA PRO A 248 14.17 21.48 -9.10
C PRO A 248 12.97 22.36 -8.75
N PHE A 249 11.80 22.07 -9.30
CA PHE A 249 10.56 22.79 -9.00
C PHE A 249 9.77 22.18 -7.85
N GLY A 250 10.24 21.08 -7.26
CA GLY A 250 9.70 20.54 -6.02
C GLY A 250 8.40 19.76 -6.18
N GLN A 251 7.93 19.44 -7.39
CA GLN A 251 6.75 18.60 -7.58
C GLN A 251 7.13 17.12 -7.58
N TYR A 252 6.44 16.34 -6.75
CA TYR A 252 6.55 14.89 -6.71
C TYR A 252 5.17 14.24 -6.75
N VAL A 253 5.15 13.00 -7.24
CA VAL A 253 3.98 12.12 -7.11
C VAL A 253 4.42 10.84 -6.43
N VAL A 254 3.76 10.51 -5.34
CA VAL A 254 3.99 9.29 -4.57
C VAL A 254 2.83 8.33 -4.82
N LYS A 255 3.17 7.10 -5.16
CA LYS A 255 2.23 6.01 -5.43
C LYS A 255 1.98 5.20 -4.16
N LEU A 256 0.78 5.32 -3.57
CA LEU A 256 0.40 4.59 -2.36
C LEU A 256 -0.71 3.59 -2.65
N TYR A 257 -0.69 2.43 -2.01
CA TYR A 257 -1.69 1.38 -2.13
C TYR A 257 -2.77 1.54 -1.04
N VAL A 258 -3.83 2.27 -1.36
CA VAL A 258 -4.85 2.69 -0.40
C VAL A 258 -6.24 2.43 -0.96
N ASN A 259 -7.14 1.96 -0.09
CA ASN A 259 -8.50 1.56 -0.49
C ASN A 259 -8.52 0.58 -1.67
N GLY A 260 -7.69 -0.45 -1.62
CA GLY A 260 -7.64 -1.54 -2.60
C GLY A 260 -7.02 -1.18 -3.95
N LEU A 261 -6.48 0.03 -4.14
CA LEU A 261 -5.86 0.45 -5.39
C LEU A 261 -4.56 1.22 -5.15
N TRP A 262 -3.64 1.13 -6.12
CA TRP A 262 -2.57 2.12 -6.21
C TRP A 262 -3.19 3.47 -6.58
N ARG A 263 -2.82 4.52 -5.86
CA ARG A 263 -3.33 5.89 -6.02
C ARG A 263 -2.19 6.89 -6.10
N ALA A 264 -2.42 7.98 -6.83
CA ALA A 264 -1.42 9.02 -7.08
C ALA A 264 -1.58 10.19 -6.09
N VAL A 265 -0.66 10.32 -5.14
CA VAL A 265 -0.61 11.42 -4.17
C VAL A 265 0.42 12.45 -4.63
N ARG A 266 -0.03 13.66 -4.95
CA ARG A 266 0.89 14.75 -5.33
C ARG A 266 1.33 15.49 -4.07
N VAL A 267 2.63 15.78 -3.97
CA VAL A 267 3.22 16.54 -2.86
C VAL A 267 4.30 17.50 -3.37
N ASP A 268 4.49 18.61 -2.65
CA ASP A 268 5.66 19.46 -2.81
C ASP A 268 6.84 19.02 -1.91
N ASP A 269 8.02 19.60 -2.10
CA ASP A 269 9.24 19.30 -1.31
C ASP A 269 9.50 20.27 -0.16
N PHE A 270 8.48 20.99 0.32
CA PHE A 270 8.61 21.81 1.51
C PHE A 270 8.48 20.95 2.78
N PHE A 271 9.50 20.95 3.63
CA PHE A 271 9.52 20.19 4.87
C PHE A 271 9.54 21.12 6.09
N PRO A 272 8.88 20.75 7.20
CA PRO A 272 8.94 21.53 8.43
C PRO A 272 10.33 21.42 9.05
N VAL A 273 10.92 22.54 9.46
CA VAL A 273 12.25 22.55 10.10
C VAL A 273 12.26 23.30 11.42
N ASP A 274 13.25 22.98 12.26
CA ASP A 274 13.57 23.69 13.49
C ASP A 274 14.53 24.88 13.29
N TYR A 275 14.94 25.51 14.40
CA TYR A 275 15.90 26.61 14.44
C TYR A 275 17.29 26.25 13.90
N ASP A 276 17.69 24.98 14.04
CA ASP A 276 18.96 24.45 13.56
C ASP A 276 18.88 23.94 12.11
N ASN A 277 17.71 24.07 11.46
CA ASN A 277 17.38 23.53 10.14
C ASN A 277 17.37 22.00 10.06
N ASN A 278 17.13 21.30 11.18
CA ASN A 278 16.77 19.89 11.12
C ASN A 278 15.31 19.75 10.68
N VAL A 279 15.05 18.78 9.81
CA VAL A 279 13.68 18.43 9.41
C VAL A 279 12.96 17.79 10.59
N LEU A 280 11.71 18.19 10.82
CA LEU A 280 10.89 17.75 11.94
C LEU A 280 10.05 16.50 11.61
N CYS A 281 10.28 15.89 10.46
CA CYS A 281 9.67 14.63 9.99
C CYS A 281 10.72 13.50 9.97
N CYS A 282 10.35 12.29 9.52
CA CYS A 282 11.33 11.24 9.28
C CYS A 282 12.37 11.69 8.24
N TYR A 283 13.61 11.21 8.39
CA TYR A 283 14.71 11.65 7.54
C TYR A 283 15.76 10.58 7.35
N SER A 284 16.50 10.70 6.25
CA SER A 284 17.70 9.90 6.02
C SER A 284 18.91 10.60 6.63
N THR A 285 19.69 9.88 7.45
CA THR A 285 20.96 10.37 8.01
C THR A 285 21.99 10.70 6.92
N LYS A 286 21.78 10.24 5.68
CA LYS A 286 22.58 10.59 4.49
C LYS A 286 22.02 11.79 3.71
N GLY A 287 20.99 12.47 4.22
CA GLY A 287 20.39 13.64 3.57
C GLY A 287 19.54 13.31 2.34
N LYS A 288 19.11 12.06 2.19
CA LYS A 288 18.20 11.64 1.10
C LYS A 288 16.74 11.94 1.44
N LEU A 289 15.93 12.25 0.43
CA LEU A 289 14.55 12.73 0.61
C LEU A 289 13.46 11.64 0.58
N TRP A 290 13.79 10.42 0.14
CA TRP A 290 12.80 9.39 -0.15
C TRP A 290 11.84 9.10 1.02
N CYS A 291 12.36 8.92 2.23
CA CYS A 291 11.57 8.61 3.40
C CYS A 291 10.65 9.79 3.78
N SER A 292 11.18 11.01 3.80
CA SER A 292 10.39 12.23 4.09
C SER A 292 9.29 12.48 3.05
N LEU A 293 9.54 12.21 1.77
CA LEU A 293 8.53 12.33 0.70
C LEU A 293 7.41 11.30 0.84
N LEU A 294 7.75 10.04 1.14
CA LEU A 294 6.79 8.96 1.35
C LEU A 294 5.93 9.20 2.58
N GLU A 295 6.55 9.54 3.70
CA GLU A 295 5.87 9.92 4.95
C GLU A 295 4.94 11.10 4.71
N LYS A 296 5.42 12.19 4.09
CA LYS A 296 4.60 13.37 3.78
C LYS A 296 3.38 13.03 2.93
N ALA A 297 3.55 12.22 1.89
CA ALA A 297 2.44 11.81 1.03
C ALA A 297 1.44 10.93 1.79
N TYR A 298 1.92 10.06 2.67
CA TYR A 298 1.05 9.22 3.46
C TYR A 298 0.27 10.04 4.49
N LEU A 299 0.96 10.85 5.29
CA LEU A 299 0.37 11.67 6.34
C LEU A 299 -0.51 12.81 5.81
N LYS A 300 -0.29 13.26 4.57
CA LYS A 300 -1.24 14.14 3.88
C LYS A 300 -2.64 13.51 3.82
N MET A 301 -2.74 12.20 3.65
CA MET A 301 -4.03 11.50 3.64
C MET A 301 -4.59 11.24 5.05
N CYS A 302 -3.72 11.23 6.07
CA CYS A 302 -4.06 10.97 7.48
C CYS A 302 -4.13 12.26 8.31
N ASN A 303 -4.72 13.32 7.73
CA ASN A 303 -4.97 14.61 8.40
C ASN A 303 -3.71 15.31 8.98
N GLY A 304 -2.52 14.96 8.48
CA GLY A 304 -1.25 15.57 8.85
C GLY A 304 -0.38 14.72 9.78
N TYR A 305 0.62 15.37 10.35
CA TYR A 305 1.59 14.79 11.29
C TYR A 305 1.05 14.60 12.70
N ASN A 306 -0.16 15.07 13.00
CA ASN A 306 -0.88 14.72 14.24
C ASN A 306 -1.52 13.32 14.15
N PHE A 307 -0.80 12.40 13.50
CA PHE A 307 -1.18 11.01 13.35
C PHE A 307 -0.96 10.30 14.69
N ALA A 308 -2.02 9.68 15.21
CA ALA A 308 -1.99 8.99 16.50
C ALA A 308 -1.08 7.74 16.51
N GLY A 309 -0.66 7.29 15.34
CA GLY A 309 0.10 6.06 15.14
C GLY A 309 -0.72 5.04 14.36
N SER A 310 -0.07 3.96 13.94
CA SER A 310 -0.74 2.82 13.33
C SER A 310 0.04 1.54 13.63
N ASN A 311 -0.14 0.52 12.80
CA ASN A 311 0.60 -0.72 12.87
C ASN A 311 1.47 -0.88 11.62
N THR A 312 2.65 -1.47 11.80
CA THR A 312 3.68 -1.52 10.76
C THR A 312 3.21 -2.35 9.58
N SER A 313 2.39 -3.38 9.83
CA SER A 313 1.86 -4.23 8.75
C SER A 313 0.92 -3.49 7.82
N ARG A 314 0.09 -2.57 8.34
CA ARG A 314 -0.78 -1.68 7.54
C ARG A 314 0.06 -0.69 6.75
N ASP A 315 1.05 -0.07 7.37
CA ASP A 315 1.90 0.93 6.73
C ASP A 315 2.71 0.31 5.58
N LEU A 316 3.33 -0.85 5.81
CA LEU A 316 3.98 -1.64 4.76
C LEU A 316 3.01 -2.07 3.66
N PHE A 317 1.77 -2.45 4.00
CA PHE A 317 0.75 -2.78 3.00
C PHE A 317 0.40 -1.57 2.13
N ILE A 318 0.32 -0.38 2.72
CA ILE A 318 0.10 0.86 1.99
C ILE A 318 1.27 1.19 1.07
N PHE A 319 2.50 1.01 1.55
CA PHE A 319 3.67 1.33 0.75
C PHE A 319 3.97 0.31 -0.35
N THR A 320 3.67 -0.97 -0.15
CA THR A 320 4.19 -2.05 -1.01
C THR A 320 3.12 -2.97 -1.57
N SER A 321 1.89 -2.93 -1.06
CA SER A 321 0.82 -3.90 -1.28
C SER A 321 1.13 -5.33 -0.82
N TRP A 322 2.19 -5.52 -0.02
CA TRP A 322 2.56 -6.83 0.54
C TRP A 322 1.61 -7.27 1.64
N LEU A 323 1.22 -8.54 1.61
CA LEU A 323 0.09 -9.08 2.36
C LEU A 323 0.38 -9.03 3.87
N PRO A 324 -0.38 -8.26 4.65
CA PRO A 324 -0.13 -8.12 6.08
C PRO A 324 -0.61 -9.36 6.85
N GLU A 325 0.14 -9.80 7.84
CA GLU A 325 -0.22 -10.82 8.82
C GLU A 325 0.27 -10.34 10.18
N ARG A 326 -0.61 -10.32 11.19
CA ARG A 326 -0.29 -9.84 12.54
C ARG A 326 -0.61 -10.94 13.55
N LYS A 327 0.30 -11.15 14.49
CA LYS A 327 0.23 -12.20 15.51
C LYS A 327 0.67 -11.66 16.86
N ASN A 328 -0.04 -12.04 17.91
CA ASN A 328 0.31 -11.71 19.29
C ASN A 328 1.12 -12.89 19.86
N PHE A 329 2.28 -12.62 20.45
CA PHE A 329 3.17 -13.69 20.89
C PHE A 329 2.54 -14.60 21.93
N GLU A 330 1.94 -14.02 22.97
CA GLU A 330 1.31 -14.76 24.05
C GLU A 330 0.12 -15.61 23.57
N LYS A 331 -0.71 -15.06 22.69
CA LYS A 331 -1.95 -15.70 22.22
C LYS A 331 -1.72 -16.72 21.11
N ASP A 332 -0.83 -16.41 20.16
CA ASP A 332 -0.63 -17.21 18.95
C ASP A 332 0.53 -18.22 19.07
N PHE A 333 1.47 -18.04 20.01
CA PHE A 333 2.67 -18.89 20.14
C PHE A 333 2.85 -19.42 21.57
N SER A 334 1.81 -20.07 22.08
CA SER A 334 1.75 -20.61 23.45
C SER A 334 2.76 -21.74 23.76
N ASN A 335 3.37 -22.36 22.74
CA ASN A 335 4.37 -23.40 22.90
C ASN A 335 5.59 -23.15 21.99
N LYS A 336 6.71 -23.82 22.32
CA LYS A 336 7.99 -23.67 21.60
C LYS A 336 7.94 -24.15 20.15
N ASP A 337 7.13 -25.16 19.85
CA ASP A 337 7.05 -25.71 18.49
C ASP A 337 6.42 -24.72 17.52
N ASP A 338 5.37 -24.00 17.94
CA ASP A 338 4.74 -22.96 17.12
C ASP A 338 5.71 -21.79 16.85
N LEU A 339 6.48 -21.39 17.86
CA LEU A 339 7.52 -20.36 17.72
C LEU A 339 8.68 -20.82 16.81
N ASN A 340 9.06 -22.10 16.87
CA ASN A 340 10.05 -22.71 15.99
C ASN A 340 9.54 -22.81 14.54
N ASN A 341 8.29 -23.22 14.34
CA ASN A 341 7.65 -23.25 13.02
C ASN A 341 7.59 -21.85 12.39
N LEU A 342 7.33 -20.82 13.20
CA LEU A 342 7.39 -19.44 12.74
C LEU A 342 8.81 -19.07 12.30
N TRP A 343 9.83 -19.37 13.11
CA TRP A 343 11.23 -19.13 12.76
C TRP A 343 11.59 -19.74 11.40
N GLU A 344 11.31 -21.03 11.20
CA GLU A 344 11.63 -21.73 9.95
C GLU A 344 10.93 -21.08 8.75
N ARG A 345 9.67 -20.70 8.91
CA ARG A 345 8.88 -20.02 7.88
C ARG A 345 9.49 -18.66 7.53
N LEU A 346 9.89 -17.87 8.53
CA LEU A 346 10.48 -16.55 8.34
C LEU A 346 11.87 -16.64 7.70
N VAL A 347 12.75 -17.52 8.18
CA VAL A 347 14.09 -17.70 7.62
C VAL A 347 14.03 -18.19 6.17
N ARG A 348 13.10 -19.09 5.84
CA ARG A 348 12.89 -19.51 4.45
C ARG A 348 12.48 -18.35 3.55
N ALA A 349 11.59 -17.49 4.02
CA ALA A 349 11.11 -16.35 3.26
C ALA A 349 12.11 -15.19 3.21
N ASP A 350 12.94 -14.98 4.24
CA ASP A 350 14.03 -14.00 4.19
C ASP A 350 15.07 -14.40 3.14
N LYS A 351 15.41 -15.70 3.05
CA LYS A 351 16.33 -16.22 2.01
C LYS A 351 15.85 -15.91 0.60
N THR A 352 14.55 -15.95 0.35
CA THR A 352 13.95 -15.60 -0.95
C THR A 352 13.53 -14.14 -1.08
N ARG A 353 13.72 -13.33 -0.02
CA ARG A 353 13.36 -11.91 0.05
C ARG A 353 11.85 -11.69 -0.13
N ASP A 354 11.04 -12.57 0.45
CA ASP A 354 9.58 -12.58 0.31
C ASP A 354 8.82 -12.20 1.59
N VAL A 355 9.51 -11.76 2.64
CA VAL A 355 8.90 -11.26 3.87
C VAL A 355 9.63 -10.03 4.41
N MET A 356 8.87 -9.09 4.96
CA MET A 356 9.37 -8.04 5.86
C MET A 356 8.75 -8.28 7.22
N VAL A 357 9.53 -8.09 8.29
CA VAL A 357 9.12 -8.40 9.66
C VAL A 357 9.35 -7.21 10.57
N SER A 358 8.35 -6.90 11.38
CA SER A 358 8.45 -5.94 12.47
C SER A 358 7.89 -6.53 13.75
N ILE A 359 8.28 -5.94 14.86
CA ILE A 359 7.81 -6.29 16.19
C ILE A 359 7.43 -5.02 16.93
N SER A 360 6.46 -5.13 17.83
CA SER A 360 6.07 -4.00 18.68
C SER A 360 5.97 -4.39 20.14
N THR A 361 6.42 -3.48 20.99
CA THR A 361 6.17 -3.54 22.42
C THR A 361 4.72 -3.11 22.69
N GLY A 362 4.10 -3.73 23.68
CA GLY A 362 2.85 -3.25 24.26
C GLY A 362 3.14 -2.37 25.47
N ASN A 363 2.32 -2.55 26.52
CA ASN A 363 2.64 -2.05 27.85
C ASN A 363 3.83 -2.83 28.44
N LEU A 364 4.97 -2.17 28.61
CA LEU A 364 6.21 -2.78 29.08
C LEU A 364 6.85 -1.90 30.18
N PRO A 365 6.42 -2.02 31.45
CA PRO A 365 6.83 -1.10 32.52
C PRO A 365 8.34 -1.00 32.78
N ASN A 366 9.09 -2.02 32.39
CA ASN A 366 10.55 -2.09 32.50
C ASN A 366 11.27 -1.80 31.16
N ALA A 367 10.61 -1.11 30.22
CA ALA A 367 11.17 -0.80 28.91
C ALA A 367 12.50 -0.04 29.03
N ASP A 368 12.59 0.99 29.88
CA ASP A 368 13.81 1.80 30.06
C ASP A 368 15.00 0.99 30.61
N ASP A 369 14.73 0.00 31.47
CA ASP A 369 15.74 -0.90 32.04
C ASP A 369 16.32 -1.83 30.98
N LEU A 370 15.47 -2.23 30.02
CA LEU A 370 15.87 -3.02 28.84
C LEU A 370 16.41 -2.15 27.70
N GLY A 371 16.24 -0.83 27.79
CA GLY A 371 16.60 0.11 26.73
C GLY A 371 15.65 0.05 25.52
N LEU A 372 14.41 -0.31 25.78
CA LEU A 372 13.29 -0.29 24.85
C LEU A 372 12.35 0.90 25.17
N VAL A 373 11.35 1.04 24.33
CA VAL A 373 10.28 2.04 24.37
C VAL A 373 8.95 1.28 24.39
N GLU A 374 8.02 1.67 25.25
CA GLU A 374 6.66 1.12 25.31
C GLU A 374 5.82 1.53 24.09
N ASN A 375 4.85 0.69 23.72
CA ASN A 375 3.91 0.96 22.61
C ASN A 375 4.60 1.44 21.33
N HIS A 376 5.73 0.82 20.97
CA HIS A 376 6.61 1.29 19.89
C HIS A 376 6.95 0.19 18.90
N ALA A 377 7.08 0.57 17.63
CA ALA A 377 7.40 -0.33 16.52
C ALA A 377 8.90 -0.40 16.24
N TYR A 378 9.38 -1.62 15.96
CA TYR A 378 10.78 -1.93 15.64
C TYR A 378 10.85 -2.76 14.36
N ALA A 379 11.90 -2.52 13.57
CA ALA A 379 12.16 -3.24 12.34
C ALA A 379 13.07 -4.45 12.61
N VAL A 380 12.69 -5.64 12.14
CA VAL A 380 13.57 -6.82 12.14
C VAL A 380 14.30 -6.90 10.80
N LEU A 381 15.61 -6.68 10.82
CA LEU A 381 16.42 -6.49 9.62
C LEU A 381 17.11 -7.77 9.13
N GLU A 382 17.61 -8.58 10.06
CA GLU A 382 18.37 -9.80 9.75
C GLU A 382 17.99 -10.95 10.69
N PHE A 383 18.11 -12.17 10.18
CA PHE A 383 17.97 -13.41 10.92
C PHE A 383 19.31 -14.16 10.88
N MET A 384 19.75 -14.68 12.02
CA MET A 384 20.97 -15.48 12.11
C MET A 384 20.75 -16.69 13.00
N GLU A 385 21.34 -17.80 12.60
CA GLU A 385 21.47 -18.99 13.44
C GLU A 385 22.96 -19.24 13.62
N PHE A 386 23.38 -19.36 14.88
CA PHE A 386 24.75 -19.66 15.25
C PHE A 386 24.72 -20.76 16.30
N GLU A 387 25.30 -21.91 15.96
CA GLU A 387 25.13 -23.16 16.72
C GLU A 387 23.63 -23.47 16.88
N ASP A 388 23.16 -23.72 18.11
CA ASP A 388 21.76 -24.01 18.40
C ASP A 388 20.95 -22.76 18.81
N LYS A 389 21.51 -21.56 18.65
CA LYS A 389 20.89 -20.28 19.03
C LYS A 389 20.42 -19.48 17.82
N LYS A 390 19.28 -18.82 18.00
CA LYS A 390 18.58 -18.04 16.96
C LYS A 390 18.59 -16.57 17.35
N PHE A 391 19.02 -15.71 16.44
CA PHE A 391 19.19 -14.28 16.67
C PHE A 391 18.47 -13.45 15.61
N VAL A 392 17.91 -12.33 16.03
CA VAL A 392 17.36 -11.31 15.12
C VAL A 392 18.02 -9.97 15.34
N MET A 393 18.33 -9.27 14.24
CA MET A 393 18.82 -7.90 14.29
C MET A 393 17.62 -6.96 14.26
N VAL A 394 17.48 -6.15 15.30
CA VAL A 394 16.37 -5.22 15.49
C VAL A 394 16.88 -3.79 15.33
N LEU A 395 16.07 -2.94 14.70
CA LEU A 395 16.28 -1.50 14.58
C LEU A 395 15.13 -0.75 15.25
N ASN A 396 15.47 0.08 16.23
CA ASN A 396 14.63 1.13 16.77
C ASN A 396 14.76 2.41 15.91
N PRO A 397 13.69 2.86 15.22
CA PRO A 397 13.75 4.02 14.34
C PRO A 397 14.06 5.35 15.06
N TRP A 398 13.93 5.44 16.38
CA TRP A 398 14.32 6.63 17.15
C TRP A 398 15.83 6.81 17.23
N GLY A 399 16.59 5.71 17.14
CA GLY A 399 18.04 5.71 17.11
C GLY A 399 18.77 6.30 18.33
N ARG A 400 18.07 6.48 19.46
CA ARG A 400 18.61 7.06 20.72
C ARG A 400 18.51 6.14 21.94
N PHE A 401 17.78 5.05 21.83
CA PHE A 401 17.70 4.00 22.86
C PHE A 401 18.54 2.81 22.40
N TYR A 402 19.27 2.19 23.32
CA TYR A 402 20.17 1.07 23.06
C TYR A 402 19.75 -0.11 23.92
N TRP A 403 19.81 -1.32 23.38
CA TRP A 403 19.46 -2.56 24.08
C TRP A 403 20.40 -2.81 25.25
N LYS A 404 19.86 -3.12 26.42
CA LYS A 404 20.60 -3.37 27.67
C LYS A 404 20.52 -4.80 28.17
N GLY A 405 19.78 -5.67 27.48
CA GLY A 405 19.66 -7.08 27.85
C GLY A 405 20.85 -7.93 27.40
N GLU A 406 20.65 -9.24 27.38
CA GLU A 406 21.65 -10.20 26.92
C GLU A 406 22.06 -9.93 25.46
N TYR A 407 23.34 -10.09 25.15
CA TYR A 407 23.95 -9.72 23.87
C TYR A 407 23.82 -8.22 23.55
N SER A 408 23.65 -7.36 24.56
CA SER A 408 23.91 -5.93 24.40
C SER A 408 25.39 -5.64 24.18
N ILE A 409 25.71 -4.42 23.76
CA ILE A 409 27.11 -3.98 23.59
C ILE A 409 27.90 -4.00 24.91
N ASP A 410 27.19 -3.78 26.03
CA ASP A 410 27.72 -3.71 27.38
C ASP A 410 27.75 -5.07 28.08
N ASP A 411 27.13 -6.10 27.49
CA ASP A 411 27.24 -7.47 27.96
C ASP A 411 28.66 -7.99 27.72
N THR A 412 29.35 -8.36 28.80
CA THR A 412 30.69 -8.93 28.72
C THR A 412 30.71 -10.45 28.83
N SER A 413 29.57 -11.07 29.17
CA SER A 413 29.46 -12.48 29.54
C SER A 413 28.96 -13.37 28.41
N SER A 414 27.92 -12.96 27.67
CA SER A 414 27.29 -13.86 26.69
C SER A 414 27.99 -13.84 25.33
N TRP A 415 28.87 -12.88 25.07
CA TRP A 415 29.61 -12.80 23.81
C TRP A 415 30.88 -13.66 23.81
N THR A 416 30.90 -14.71 22.99
CA THR A 416 32.13 -15.43 22.62
C THR A 416 32.85 -14.75 21.43
N PRO A 417 34.17 -14.98 21.24
CA PRO A 417 34.89 -14.46 20.08
C PRO A 417 34.25 -14.86 18.75
N GLU A 418 33.81 -16.11 18.62
CA GLU A 418 33.20 -16.66 17.41
C GLU A 418 31.83 -16.03 17.14
N LEU A 419 31.02 -15.84 18.19
CA LEU A 419 29.72 -15.20 18.07
C LEU A 419 29.84 -13.71 17.69
N LYS A 420 30.85 -13.01 18.22
CA LYS A 420 31.15 -11.62 17.85
C LYS A 420 31.47 -11.49 16.37
N GLU A 421 32.23 -12.43 15.81
CA GLU A 421 32.54 -12.46 14.38
C GLU A 421 31.27 -12.74 13.56
N ALA A 422 30.52 -13.78 13.93
CA ALA A 422 29.30 -14.17 13.24
C ALA A 422 28.28 -13.02 13.17
N LEU A 423 27.99 -12.39 14.32
CA LEU A 423 27.01 -11.30 14.45
C LEU A 423 27.57 -9.91 14.09
N HIS A 424 28.81 -9.83 13.59
CA HIS A 424 29.47 -8.58 13.23
C HIS A 424 29.45 -7.52 14.35
N TYR A 425 29.76 -7.95 15.58
CA TYR A 425 29.69 -7.13 16.80
C TYR A 425 30.43 -5.79 16.66
N ASP A 426 31.65 -5.78 16.12
CA ASP A 426 32.45 -4.56 16.00
C ASP A 426 31.82 -3.52 15.06
N TYR A 427 31.09 -3.97 14.05
CA TYR A 427 30.32 -3.09 13.16
C TYR A 427 29.16 -2.42 13.90
N LEU A 428 28.50 -3.16 14.79
CA LEU A 428 27.40 -2.63 15.62
C LEU A 428 27.91 -1.69 16.71
N LYS A 429 29.08 -1.98 17.30
CA LYS A 429 29.68 -1.15 18.35
C LYS A 429 29.90 0.30 17.93
N GLY A 430 30.17 0.56 16.65
CA GLY A 430 30.28 1.92 16.09
C GLY A 430 28.96 2.53 15.61
N LYS A 431 27.86 1.78 15.65
CA LYS A 431 26.55 2.13 15.09
C LYS A 431 25.39 1.91 16.06
N ASP A 432 25.67 1.83 17.36
CA ASP A 432 24.68 1.69 18.42
C ASP A 432 23.79 2.96 18.50
N LYS A 433 22.86 2.99 17.57
CA LYS A 433 21.84 4.00 17.34
C LYS A 433 20.53 3.24 17.18
N GLY A 434 20.20 2.44 18.19
CA GLY A 434 19.01 1.60 18.20
C GLY A 434 19.10 0.33 17.35
N ILE A 435 20.28 -0.08 16.90
CA ILE A 435 20.46 -1.35 16.17
C ILE A 435 21.13 -2.35 17.10
N PHE A 436 20.52 -3.51 17.31
CA PHE A 436 21.03 -4.52 18.23
C PHE A 436 20.61 -5.93 17.82
N TRP A 437 21.35 -6.93 18.29
CA TRP A 437 20.94 -8.33 18.23
C TRP A 437 20.20 -8.71 19.51
N ILE A 438 19.22 -9.59 19.38
CA ILE A 438 18.50 -10.22 20.48
C ILE A 438 18.21 -11.68 20.11
N GLU A 439 18.26 -12.57 21.10
CA GLU A 439 17.90 -13.97 20.93
C GLU A 439 16.39 -14.10 20.64
N TRP A 440 16.01 -15.01 19.75
CA TRP A 440 14.65 -15.16 19.22
C TRP A 440 13.62 -15.43 20.31
N GLU A 441 13.96 -16.32 21.25
CA GLU A 441 13.14 -16.65 22.41
C GLU A 441 12.98 -15.46 23.35
N THR A 442 14.06 -14.70 23.58
CA THR A 442 14.02 -13.48 24.40
C THR A 442 13.16 -12.42 23.74
N MET A 443 13.26 -12.24 22.42
CA MET A 443 12.41 -11.33 21.67
C MET A 443 10.93 -11.71 21.80
N ALA A 444 10.57 -12.99 21.63
CA ALA A 444 9.18 -13.44 21.77
C ALA A 444 8.58 -13.21 23.17
N ASN A 445 9.42 -13.15 24.21
CA ASN A 445 8.99 -12.88 25.58
C ASN A 445 8.88 -11.38 25.91
N VAL A 446 9.66 -10.53 25.23
CA VAL A 446 9.73 -9.09 25.52
C VAL A 446 8.76 -8.28 24.66
N PHE A 447 8.52 -8.71 23.43
CA PHE A 447 7.63 -8.03 22.48
C PHE A 447 6.23 -8.65 22.49
N GLU A 448 5.20 -7.85 22.30
CA GLU A 448 3.80 -8.31 22.38
C GLU A 448 3.32 -8.86 21.04
N ILE A 449 3.73 -8.21 19.94
CA ILE A 449 3.21 -8.47 18.60
C ILE A 449 4.36 -8.65 17.62
N ILE A 450 4.19 -9.60 16.71
CA ILE A 450 4.95 -9.71 15.46
C ILE A 450 4.04 -9.45 14.27
N GLU A 451 4.56 -8.68 13.34
CA GLU A 451 3.89 -8.25 12.12
C GLU A 451 4.74 -8.67 10.92
N MET A 452 4.10 -9.27 9.93
CA MET A 452 4.74 -9.73 8.70
C MET A 452 4.01 -9.16 7.48
N ASN A 453 4.78 -8.74 6.49
CA ASN A 453 4.25 -8.42 5.17
C ASN A 453 4.86 -9.39 4.17
N TRP A 454 4.01 -10.13 3.47
CA TRP A 454 4.40 -11.20 2.56
C TRP A 454 4.35 -10.73 1.12
N ASN A 455 5.39 -11.04 0.35
CA ASN A 455 5.44 -10.74 -1.07
C ASN A 455 4.31 -11.48 -1.81
N PRO A 456 3.34 -10.77 -2.41
CA PRO A 456 2.22 -11.40 -3.08
C PRO A 456 2.66 -12.16 -4.34
N SER A 457 3.86 -11.88 -4.87
CA SER A 457 4.43 -12.57 -6.03
C SER A 457 4.68 -14.07 -5.79
N MET A 458 4.71 -14.51 -4.52
CA MET A 458 4.70 -15.93 -4.18
C MET A 458 3.41 -16.65 -4.62
N LEU A 459 2.35 -15.89 -4.87
CA LEU A 459 1.02 -16.38 -5.26
C LEU A 459 0.73 -15.93 -6.69
N LYS A 460 0.49 -16.90 -7.57
CA LYS A 460 0.40 -16.67 -9.02
C LYS A 460 -0.90 -15.96 -9.43
N TYR A 461 -2.00 -16.25 -8.73
CA TYR A 461 -3.33 -15.77 -9.10
C TYR A 461 -3.89 -14.86 -8.03
N SER A 462 -4.56 -13.80 -8.48
CA SER A 462 -5.26 -12.88 -7.58
C SER A 462 -6.53 -12.34 -8.19
N ALA A 463 -7.49 -12.02 -7.33
CA ALA A 463 -8.72 -11.32 -7.68
C ALA A 463 -9.00 -10.23 -6.66
N THR A 464 -9.69 -9.18 -7.07
CA THR A 464 -10.10 -8.08 -6.18
C THR A 464 -11.53 -7.69 -6.51
N LYS A 465 -12.36 -7.56 -5.49
CA LYS A 465 -13.74 -7.10 -5.56
C LYS A 465 -13.93 -5.92 -4.65
N PHE A 466 -14.79 -4.99 -5.05
CA PHE A 466 -15.19 -3.85 -4.22
C PHE A 466 -16.67 -3.98 -3.85
N GLY A 467 -17.04 -3.45 -2.70
CA GLY A 467 -18.43 -3.49 -2.29
C GLY A 467 -18.77 -2.51 -1.19
N LEU A 468 -20.05 -2.55 -0.85
CA LEU A 468 -20.70 -1.73 0.15
C LEU A 468 -21.47 -2.65 1.07
N TRP A 469 -21.27 -2.49 2.37
CA TRP A 469 -22.22 -2.95 3.38
C TRP A 469 -23.19 -1.79 3.63
N ARG A 470 -24.46 -1.94 3.25
CA ARG A 470 -25.51 -0.95 3.53
C ARG A 470 -26.10 -1.14 4.91
N PHE A 471 -26.23 -0.07 5.69
CA PHE A 471 -26.70 -0.15 7.08
C PHE A 471 -28.04 -0.89 7.17
N GLU A 472 -28.97 -0.61 6.26
CA GLU A 472 -30.30 -1.24 6.15
C GLU A 472 -30.27 -2.77 5.94
N ASP A 473 -29.18 -3.31 5.37
CA ASP A 473 -29.02 -4.74 5.07
C ASP A 473 -28.42 -5.52 6.27
N MET A 474 -28.21 -4.87 7.41
CA MET A 474 -27.63 -5.51 8.60
C MET A 474 -28.60 -6.49 9.25
N VAL A 475 -28.11 -7.70 9.52
CA VAL A 475 -28.81 -8.68 10.36
C VAL A 475 -27.83 -9.13 11.43
N ASP A 476 -28.15 -8.85 12.69
CA ASP A 476 -27.31 -9.21 13.83
C ASP A 476 -27.23 -10.74 14.00
N GLY A 477 -26.10 -11.23 14.51
CA GLY A 477 -25.95 -12.64 14.92
C GLY A 477 -25.92 -13.69 13.82
N PHE A 478 -25.83 -13.30 12.53
CA PHE A 478 -25.87 -14.21 11.37
C PHE A 478 -27.14 -15.08 11.27
N GLU A 479 -28.27 -14.58 11.77
CA GLU A 479 -29.55 -15.30 11.67
C GLU A 479 -29.98 -15.52 10.21
N ASP A 480 -29.73 -14.52 9.36
CA ASP A 480 -29.90 -14.59 7.91
C ASP A 480 -28.70 -13.96 7.18
N LEU A 481 -28.06 -14.76 6.33
CA LEU A 481 -26.94 -14.33 5.50
C LEU A 481 -27.38 -13.78 4.13
N SER A 482 -28.68 -13.77 3.81
CA SER A 482 -29.19 -13.43 2.48
C SER A 482 -28.74 -12.07 1.95
N LYS A 483 -28.62 -11.09 2.85
CA LYS A 483 -28.17 -9.72 2.58
C LYS A 483 -26.69 -9.48 2.85
N THR A 484 -26.03 -10.40 3.56
CA THR A 484 -24.58 -10.32 3.77
C THR A 484 -23.87 -10.56 2.44
N PRO A 485 -22.89 -9.72 2.03
CA PRO A 485 -22.18 -9.94 0.78
C PRO A 485 -21.45 -11.29 0.75
N GLN A 486 -21.64 -12.04 -0.34
CA GLN A 486 -21.01 -13.35 -0.52
C GLN A 486 -20.32 -13.44 -1.86
N PHE A 487 -19.13 -14.04 -1.87
CA PHE A 487 -18.38 -14.30 -3.09
C PHE A 487 -18.10 -15.79 -3.22
N VAL A 488 -18.34 -16.32 -4.41
CA VAL A 488 -18.17 -17.72 -4.75
C VAL A 488 -16.79 -17.91 -5.35
N LEU A 489 -16.01 -18.82 -4.75
CA LEU A 489 -14.69 -19.19 -5.22
C LEU A 489 -14.73 -20.61 -5.80
N LYS A 490 -14.23 -20.77 -7.03
CA LYS A 490 -14.11 -22.05 -7.73
C LYS A 490 -12.70 -22.21 -8.28
N TYR A 491 -11.99 -23.25 -7.88
CA TYR A 491 -10.66 -23.54 -8.43
C TYR A 491 -10.75 -24.08 -9.86
N MET A 492 -9.81 -23.66 -10.69
CA MET A 492 -9.67 -24.08 -12.09
C MET A 492 -8.20 -24.38 -12.39
N PRO A 493 -7.59 -25.38 -11.73
CA PRO A 493 -6.13 -25.58 -11.76
C PRO A 493 -5.61 -25.72 -13.19
N ASN A 494 -4.56 -24.97 -13.53
CA ASN A 494 -3.84 -25.12 -14.79
C ASN A 494 -2.72 -26.16 -14.63
N GLU A 495 -2.15 -26.61 -15.76
CA GLU A 495 -0.97 -27.48 -15.74
C GLU A 495 0.18 -26.82 -14.94
N GLY A 496 0.74 -27.57 -13.98
CA GLY A 496 1.82 -27.11 -13.10
C GLY A 496 1.38 -26.37 -11.82
N ASP A 497 0.09 -26.02 -11.67
CA ASP A 497 -0.38 -25.31 -10.46
C ASP A 497 -0.34 -26.19 -9.19
N LEU A 498 -0.54 -27.50 -9.32
CA LEU A 498 -0.64 -28.46 -8.20
C LEU A 498 0.72 -29.10 -7.81
N THR A 499 1.82 -28.39 -8.05
CA THR A 499 3.18 -28.88 -7.74
C THR A 499 3.57 -28.72 -6.27
N CYS A 500 2.77 -27.99 -5.48
CA CYS A 500 2.95 -27.77 -4.05
C CYS A 500 1.59 -27.64 -3.34
N SER A 501 1.61 -27.55 -2.01
CA SER A 501 0.41 -27.33 -1.19
C SER A 501 -0.39 -26.11 -1.65
N THR A 502 -1.72 -26.23 -1.71
CA THR A 502 -2.59 -25.12 -2.13
C THR A 502 -2.87 -24.21 -0.94
N TYR A 503 -2.62 -22.91 -1.13
CA TYR A 503 -2.95 -21.90 -0.14
C TYR A 503 -3.90 -20.86 -0.71
N LEU A 504 -4.86 -20.47 0.12
CA LEU A 504 -5.74 -19.35 -0.10
C LEU A 504 -5.40 -18.25 0.90
N TRP A 505 -5.09 -17.07 0.41
CA TRP A 505 -4.95 -15.86 1.19
C TRP A 505 -6.11 -14.94 0.89
N VAL A 506 -6.75 -14.42 1.93
CA VAL A 506 -7.86 -13.48 1.81
C VAL A 506 -7.51 -12.24 2.61
N VAL A 507 -7.58 -11.08 1.96
CA VAL A 507 -7.36 -9.76 2.55
C VAL A 507 -8.65 -8.97 2.40
N LEU A 508 -9.31 -8.68 3.51
CA LEU A 508 -10.49 -7.84 3.58
C LEU A 508 -10.08 -6.50 4.18
N SER A 509 -10.30 -5.41 3.45
CA SER A 509 -10.04 -4.05 3.94
C SER A 509 -11.33 -3.25 3.97
N ARG A 510 -11.64 -2.62 5.10
CA ARG A 510 -12.56 -1.49 5.21
C ARG A 510 -11.90 -0.29 4.52
N LEU A 511 -12.63 0.40 3.65
CA LEU A 511 -12.08 1.55 2.93
C LEU A 511 -12.14 2.79 3.82
N ILE A 512 -11.01 3.50 3.88
CA ILE A 512 -10.81 4.73 4.62
C ILE A 512 -11.45 5.90 3.86
N LEU A 513 -12.32 6.66 4.50
CA LEU A 513 -12.92 7.87 3.93
C LEU A 513 -12.66 9.12 4.77
N ASP A 514 -12.69 8.98 6.09
CA ASP A 514 -12.49 10.07 7.06
C ASP A 514 -11.56 9.60 8.18
N ASP A 515 -10.45 10.30 8.35
CA ASP A 515 -9.40 9.92 9.29
C ASP A 515 -9.85 10.04 10.75
N ASN A 516 -10.71 11.01 11.07
CA ASN A 516 -11.21 11.23 12.44
C ASN A 516 -12.15 10.11 12.92
N GLU A 517 -12.76 9.39 11.98
CA GLU A 517 -13.60 8.22 12.24
C GLU A 517 -12.82 6.91 12.07
N ASP A 518 -11.88 6.85 11.12
CA ASP A 518 -11.24 5.59 10.71
C ASP A 518 -9.90 5.30 11.44
N PHE A 519 -9.23 6.31 12.01
CA PHE A 519 -7.92 6.16 12.67
C PHE A 519 -7.87 6.61 14.13
N SER A 520 -8.93 7.22 14.66
CA SER A 520 -8.98 7.51 16.10
C SER A 520 -9.04 6.21 16.90
N GLU A 521 -8.07 5.96 17.77
CA GLU A 521 -8.19 4.91 18.76
C GLU A 521 -9.35 5.19 19.73
N ASN A 522 -9.80 4.12 20.39
CA ASN A 522 -10.94 4.04 21.29
C ASN A 522 -10.90 5.11 22.41
N GLU A 523 -11.38 6.31 22.12
CA GLU A 523 -11.87 7.20 23.18
C GLU A 523 -13.06 6.52 23.87
N GLU A 524 -13.11 6.55 25.21
CA GLU A 524 -14.22 5.98 25.96
C GLU A 524 -15.56 6.52 25.45
N GLY A 525 -16.40 5.62 24.93
CA GLY A 525 -17.70 5.95 24.34
C GLY A 525 -17.73 6.05 22.81
N LYS A 526 -16.59 5.88 22.12
CA LYS A 526 -16.55 5.81 20.65
C LYS A 526 -16.93 4.41 20.17
N GLU A 527 -17.93 4.33 19.30
CA GLU A 527 -18.47 3.08 18.76
C GLU A 527 -17.60 2.57 17.62
N VAL A 528 -17.38 1.25 17.57
CA VAL A 528 -16.36 0.64 16.70
C VAL A 528 -16.99 -0.29 15.67
N ASP A 529 -16.56 -0.15 14.42
CA ASP A 529 -16.94 -1.04 13.32
C ASP A 529 -16.14 -2.35 13.38
N TYR A 530 -16.81 -3.49 13.31
CA TYR A 530 -16.16 -4.79 13.26
C TYR A 530 -16.31 -5.43 11.89
N ILE A 531 -15.23 -6.02 11.36
CA ILE A 531 -15.25 -6.77 10.10
C ILE A 531 -14.73 -8.19 10.30
N SER A 532 -15.21 -9.12 9.48
CA SER A 532 -14.68 -10.47 9.40
C SER A 532 -14.97 -11.07 8.02
N VAL A 533 -14.29 -12.16 7.69
CA VAL A 533 -14.61 -12.94 6.50
C VAL A 533 -14.54 -14.42 6.84
N HIS A 534 -15.55 -15.18 6.46
CA HIS A 534 -15.62 -16.62 6.75
C HIS A 534 -15.60 -17.43 5.46
N LEU A 535 -15.03 -18.63 5.49
CA LEU A 535 -14.98 -19.55 4.35
C LEU A 535 -15.89 -20.75 4.62
N LEU A 536 -16.83 -21.01 3.72
CA LEU A 536 -17.79 -22.10 3.79
C LEU A 536 -17.74 -22.94 2.51
N GLU A 537 -18.07 -24.23 2.62
CA GLU A 537 -18.40 -25.04 1.45
C GLU A 537 -19.83 -24.69 0.96
N ASN A 538 -19.95 -24.26 -0.29
CA ASN A 538 -21.22 -23.90 -0.91
C ASN A 538 -21.86 -25.11 -1.63
N LYS A 539 -22.80 -25.77 -0.95
CA LYS A 539 -23.59 -26.88 -1.51
C LYS A 539 -24.74 -26.44 -2.44
N HIS A 540 -24.94 -25.13 -2.62
CA HIS A 540 -25.96 -24.52 -3.47
C HIS A 540 -25.42 -24.11 -4.85
N LYS A 541 -24.31 -24.71 -5.29
CA LYS A 541 -23.71 -24.52 -6.63
C LYS A 541 -23.34 -23.06 -6.97
N GLY A 542 -23.15 -22.20 -5.96
CA GLY A 542 -22.83 -20.78 -6.12
C GLY A 542 -23.98 -19.82 -5.82
N GLY A 543 -25.14 -20.34 -5.40
CA GLY A 543 -26.20 -19.49 -4.86
C GLY A 543 -25.84 -18.89 -3.50
N VAL A 544 -26.53 -17.81 -3.14
CA VAL A 544 -26.49 -17.19 -1.81
C VAL A 544 -26.81 -18.21 -0.72
N LEU A 545 -25.98 -18.26 0.31
CA LEU A 545 -26.23 -19.04 1.52
C LEU A 545 -27.09 -18.21 2.48
N HIS A 546 -28.04 -18.84 3.17
CA HIS A 546 -28.88 -18.15 4.16
C HIS A 546 -28.43 -18.37 5.60
N LYS A 547 -27.59 -19.39 5.84
CA LYS A 547 -27.15 -19.78 7.20
C LYS A 547 -25.69 -20.20 7.19
N MET A 548 -25.00 -19.98 8.31
CA MET A 548 -23.62 -20.42 8.53
C MET A 548 -23.53 -21.95 8.71
N LYS A 549 -23.50 -22.71 7.60
CA LYS A 549 -23.36 -24.18 7.58
C LYS A 549 -22.18 -24.63 6.72
N ASN A 550 -21.59 -25.79 7.02
CA ASN A 550 -20.40 -26.33 6.34
C ASN A 550 -19.21 -25.36 6.38
N ILE A 551 -18.92 -24.85 7.57
CA ILE A 551 -17.85 -23.89 7.80
C ILE A 551 -16.51 -24.60 7.62
N LEU A 552 -15.66 -24.02 6.76
CA LEU A 552 -14.26 -24.43 6.59
C LEU A 552 -13.33 -23.54 7.43
N GLN A 553 -13.64 -22.24 7.52
CA GLN A 553 -12.94 -21.28 8.37
C GLN A 553 -13.93 -20.29 8.97
N LYS A 554 -14.04 -20.25 10.30
CA LYS A 554 -14.75 -19.20 11.05
C LYS A 554 -13.74 -18.29 11.72
N ASN A 555 -13.57 -17.10 11.16
CA ASN A 555 -12.69 -16.08 11.72
C ASN A 555 -13.37 -15.25 12.81
N VAL A 556 -12.54 -14.57 13.61
CA VAL A 556 -12.97 -13.64 14.65
C VAL A 556 -13.22 -12.28 14.01
N PHE A 557 -14.11 -11.49 14.61
CA PHE A 557 -14.31 -10.10 14.25
C PHE A 557 -13.15 -9.23 14.73
N THR A 558 -12.77 -8.25 13.92
CA THR A 558 -11.71 -7.31 14.26
C THR A 558 -12.12 -5.89 13.93
N THR A 559 -11.60 -4.95 14.71
CA THR A 559 -11.71 -3.51 14.50
C THR A 559 -10.62 -2.98 13.55
N GLU A 560 -9.67 -3.85 13.16
CA GLU A 560 -8.61 -3.49 12.23
C GLU A 560 -9.17 -3.11 10.87
N LEU A 561 -8.61 -2.07 10.26
CA LEU A 561 -8.99 -1.66 8.91
C LEU A 561 -8.76 -2.75 7.87
N THR A 562 -7.75 -3.60 8.08
CA THR A 562 -7.40 -4.69 7.17
C THR A 562 -7.23 -5.98 7.96
N TYR A 563 -8.02 -6.99 7.57
CA TYR A 563 -7.95 -8.33 8.09
C TYR A 563 -7.42 -9.28 7.02
N THR A 564 -6.39 -10.05 7.36
CA THR A 564 -5.85 -11.09 6.50
C THR A 564 -5.93 -12.44 7.19
N PHE A 565 -6.34 -13.46 6.44
CA PHE A 565 -6.13 -14.84 6.87
C PHE A 565 -5.60 -15.69 5.72
N ARG A 566 -4.90 -16.75 6.10
CA ARG A 566 -4.37 -17.77 5.20
C ARG A 566 -4.88 -19.13 5.62
N ILE A 567 -5.27 -19.94 4.64
CA ILE A 567 -5.70 -21.31 4.88
C ILE A 567 -5.09 -22.26 3.84
N HIS A 568 -4.71 -23.46 4.30
CA HIS A 568 -4.36 -24.56 3.42
C HIS A 568 -5.64 -25.18 2.86
N ILE A 569 -5.73 -25.30 1.53
CA ILE A 569 -6.88 -25.90 0.87
C ILE A 569 -6.57 -27.35 0.54
N GLU A 570 -7.29 -28.25 1.18
CA GLU A 570 -7.19 -29.67 0.92
C GLU A 570 -7.61 -30.02 -0.51
N GLU A 571 -6.96 -31.03 -1.10
CA GLU A 571 -7.14 -31.41 -2.51
C GLU A 571 -8.61 -31.69 -2.86
N HIS A 572 -9.37 -32.28 -1.93
CA HIS A 572 -10.77 -32.61 -2.14
C HIS A 572 -11.67 -31.36 -2.29
N LEU A 573 -11.26 -30.21 -1.73
CA LEU A 573 -11.97 -28.93 -1.82
C LEU A 573 -11.75 -28.22 -3.16
N LEU A 574 -10.70 -28.57 -3.91
CA LEU A 574 -10.44 -28.01 -5.24
C LEU A 574 -11.57 -28.30 -6.25
N LYS A 575 -12.32 -29.38 -6.02
CA LYS A 575 -13.48 -29.78 -6.85
C LYS A 575 -14.81 -29.25 -6.30
N ARG A 576 -14.79 -28.52 -5.18
CA ARG A 576 -15.98 -27.98 -4.51
C ARG A 576 -16.17 -26.51 -4.89
N THR A 577 -17.39 -26.03 -4.67
CA THR A 577 -17.68 -24.59 -4.72
C THR A 577 -17.55 -24.05 -3.30
N LEU A 578 -16.77 -22.99 -3.12
CA LEU A 578 -16.59 -22.34 -1.82
C LEU A 578 -17.29 -20.99 -1.81
N SER A 579 -17.68 -20.52 -0.63
CA SER A 579 -18.24 -19.19 -0.42
C SER A 579 -17.47 -18.45 0.65
N LEU A 580 -17.08 -17.22 0.33
CA LEU A 580 -16.60 -16.23 1.27
C LEU A 580 -17.76 -15.36 1.72
N ILE A 581 -18.03 -15.38 3.03
CA ILE A 581 -19.05 -14.55 3.67
C ILE A 581 -18.33 -13.31 4.21
N VAL A 582 -18.58 -12.16 3.61
CA VAL A 582 -17.91 -10.90 3.94
C VAL A 582 -18.76 -10.19 4.98
N ALA A 583 -18.42 -10.44 6.24
CA ALA A 583 -19.21 -10.11 7.41
C ALA A 583 -18.77 -8.80 8.06
N GLN A 584 -19.71 -8.21 8.78
CA GLN A 584 -19.50 -7.04 9.63
C GLN A 584 -20.40 -7.16 10.87
N ASP A 585 -20.07 -6.45 11.93
CA ASP A 585 -20.90 -6.36 13.14
C ASP A 585 -20.90 -4.93 13.71
N SER A 586 -21.95 -4.60 14.47
CA SER A 586 -22.19 -3.33 15.19
C SER A 586 -22.22 -2.03 14.35
N ARG A 587 -22.69 -2.06 13.08
CA ARG A 587 -22.79 -0.85 12.24
C ARG A 587 -23.86 0.14 12.68
N ARG A 588 -23.60 1.42 12.38
CA ARG A 588 -24.61 2.51 12.36
C ARG A 588 -24.64 3.33 11.06
N LYS A 589 -23.80 2.97 10.08
CA LYS A 589 -23.67 3.64 8.78
C LYS A 589 -23.23 2.68 7.69
N ASP A 590 -23.30 3.16 6.46
CA ASP A 590 -22.76 2.47 5.30
C ASP A 590 -21.23 2.39 5.37
N LEU A 591 -20.69 1.20 5.09
CA LEU A 591 -19.26 0.95 5.07
C LEU A 591 -18.85 0.36 3.74
N TYR A 592 -17.69 0.78 3.24
CA TYR A 592 -17.15 0.29 1.97
C TYR A 592 -16.02 -0.69 2.23
N TYR A 593 -15.85 -1.65 1.33
CA TYR A 593 -14.75 -2.62 1.44
C TYR A 593 -14.10 -2.96 0.10
N SER A 594 -12.89 -3.50 0.21
CA SER A 594 -12.26 -4.29 -0.84
C SER A 594 -11.94 -5.69 -0.31
N LEU A 595 -12.30 -6.71 -1.09
CA LEU A 595 -11.94 -8.10 -0.86
C LEU A 595 -10.89 -8.51 -1.88
N ARG A 596 -9.71 -8.89 -1.43
CA ARG A 596 -8.63 -9.42 -2.28
C ARG A 596 -8.36 -10.86 -1.94
N ILE A 597 -8.16 -11.68 -2.95
CA ILE A 597 -7.87 -13.10 -2.82
C ILE A 597 -6.62 -13.40 -3.59
N PHE A 598 -5.76 -14.24 -3.02
CA PHE A 598 -4.57 -14.76 -3.68
C PHE A 598 -4.47 -16.26 -3.51
N SER A 599 -3.98 -16.94 -4.53
CA SER A 599 -3.68 -18.36 -4.48
C SER A 599 -2.55 -18.72 -5.44
N ASN A 600 -1.83 -19.80 -5.12
CA ASN A 600 -0.90 -20.44 -6.04
C ASN A 600 -1.62 -21.28 -7.12
N VAL A 601 -2.91 -21.58 -6.94
CA VAL A 601 -3.73 -22.32 -7.91
C VAL A 601 -4.77 -21.40 -8.54
N ASN A 602 -5.01 -21.54 -9.84
CA ASN A 602 -5.96 -20.70 -10.56
C ASN A 602 -7.39 -20.85 -10.03
N PHE A 603 -8.14 -19.75 -9.99
CA PHE A 603 -9.51 -19.72 -9.48
C PHE A 603 -10.35 -18.63 -10.15
N ALA A 604 -11.67 -18.84 -10.14
CA ALA A 604 -12.69 -17.83 -10.45
C ALA A 604 -13.29 -17.28 -9.15
N LEU A 605 -13.63 -16.00 -9.15
CA LEU A 605 -14.27 -15.31 -8.04
C LEU A 605 -15.43 -14.44 -8.53
N ASP A 606 -16.65 -14.83 -8.18
CA ASP A 606 -17.88 -14.16 -8.59
C ASP A 606 -18.75 -13.80 -7.38
N LYS A 607 -19.65 -12.84 -7.54
CA LYS A 607 -20.67 -12.55 -6.52
C LYS A 607 -21.67 -13.72 -6.48
N ALA A 608 -22.09 -14.14 -5.29
CA ALA A 608 -23.10 -15.20 -5.18
C ALA A 608 -24.43 -14.76 -5.79
N GLU A 609 -25.09 -15.67 -6.51
CA GLU A 609 -26.36 -15.39 -7.18
C GLU A 609 -27.53 -15.51 -6.19
N SER A 610 -28.34 -14.46 -6.08
CA SER A 610 -29.65 -14.55 -5.43
C SER A 610 -30.64 -15.13 -6.43
N TYR A 611 -31.21 -16.30 -6.13
CA TYR A 611 -32.33 -16.83 -6.89
C TYR A 611 -33.63 -16.34 -6.26
N GLU A 612 -34.14 -15.20 -6.73
CA GLU A 612 -35.53 -14.81 -6.43
C GLU A 612 -36.46 -15.71 -7.22
N ASN A 613 -36.94 -16.78 -6.59
CA ASN A 613 -38.11 -17.47 -7.12
C ASN A 613 -39.33 -16.60 -6.82
N GLN A 614 -39.77 -15.79 -7.79
CA GLN A 614 -41.08 -15.16 -7.73
C GLN A 614 -42.15 -16.24 -7.97
N TYR A 615 -43.01 -16.43 -6.98
CA TYR A 615 -44.22 -17.23 -7.12
C TYR A 615 -45.39 -16.26 -7.24
N GLU A 616 -45.94 -16.09 -8.44
CA GLU A 616 -47.28 -15.51 -8.59
C GLU A 616 -48.30 -16.55 -8.14
N ILE A 617 -48.99 -16.27 -7.04
CA ILE A 617 -50.12 -17.07 -6.59
C ILE A 617 -51.38 -16.33 -7.05
N PRO A 618 -52.11 -16.84 -8.05
CA PRO A 618 -53.43 -16.31 -8.35
C PRO A 618 -54.33 -16.61 -7.15
N VAL A 619 -54.73 -15.57 -6.43
CA VAL A 619 -55.78 -15.67 -5.43
C VAL A 619 -57.10 -15.59 -6.20
N GLU A 620 -57.70 -16.74 -6.48
CA GLU A 620 -59.13 -16.77 -6.81
C GLU A 620 -59.88 -16.38 -5.53
N GLN A 621 -60.47 -15.19 -5.52
CA GLN A 621 -61.35 -14.76 -4.44
C GLN A 621 -62.60 -15.66 -4.44
N GLU A 622 -62.59 -16.69 -3.60
CA GLU A 622 -63.81 -17.22 -3.01
C GLU A 622 -63.69 -17.11 -1.48
N ASP A 623 -64.70 -16.52 -0.86
CA ASP A 623 -64.70 -16.04 0.53
C ASP A 623 -64.34 -17.12 1.56
N GLY A 624 -63.07 -17.18 1.97
CA GLY A 624 -62.55 -18.10 3.00
C GLY A 624 -62.53 -17.49 4.40
N GLY A 625 -63.68 -17.00 4.89
CA GLY A 625 -63.83 -16.46 6.24
C GLY A 625 -64.43 -17.49 7.19
N GLY A 626 -63.60 -18.16 8.00
CA GLY A 626 -64.07 -19.03 9.09
C GLY A 626 -63.18 -18.87 10.34
N THR A 627 -63.81 -18.74 11.52
CA THR A 627 -63.10 -18.70 12.80
C THR A 627 -62.97 -20.11 13.40
N PRO A 628 -61.97 -20.41 14.25
CA PRO A 628 -61.77 -21.75 14.83
C PRO A 628 -62.93 -22.27 15.70
N ASN A 629 -63.90 -21.41 16.00
CA ASN A 629 -65.09 -21.73 16.80
C ASN A 629 -66.31 -22.10 15.92
N ASP A 630 -66.16 -22.11 14.60
CA ASP A 630 -67.22 -22.52 13.68
C ASP A 630 -67.09 -24.01 13.36
N ASP A 631 -68.16 -24.76 13.54
CA ASP A 631 -68.23 -26.19 13.21
C ASP A 631 -68.01 -26.43 11.70
N SER A 632 -68.06 -25.42 10.83
CA SER A 632 -67.71 -25.58 9.40
C SER A 632 -66.22 -25.38 9.10
N PHE A 633 -65.39 -25.01 10.09
CA PHE A 633 -63.97 -24.66 9.89
C PHE A 633 -63.15 -25.79 9.23
N TYR A 634 -63.46 -27.05 9.53
CA TYR A 634 -62.80 -28.22 8.93
C TYR A 634 -63.20 -28.50 7.47
N LEU A 635 -64.17 -27.75 6.93
CA LEU A 635 -64.56 -27.79 5.51
C LEU A 635 -63.82 -26.73 4.67
N ASN A 636 -63.04 -25.85 5.30
CA ASN A 636 -62.27 -24.83 4.58
C ASN A 636 -61.25 -25.48 3.62
N PRO A 637 -60.96 -24.89 2.45
CA PRO A 637 -59.96 -25.42 1.54
C PRO A 637 -58.58 -25.49 2.21
N HIS A 638 -58.04 -26.71 2.39
CA HIS A 638 -56.67 -26.91 2.86
C HIS A 638 -55.70 -26.86 1.68
N ILE A 639 -55.01 -25.74 1.51
CA ILE A 639 -53.97 -25.60 0.47
C ILE A 639 -52.66 -26.21 0.98
N PHE A 640 -52.21 -27.30 0.36
CA PHE A 640 -50.89 -27.89 0.59
C PHE A 640 -49.90 -27.42 -0.48
N PHE A 641 -48.79 -26.80 -0.06
CA PHE A 641 -47.70 -26.45 -0.97
C PHE A 641 -46.68 -27.58 -1.07
N LYS A 642 -46.29 -27.94 -2.30
CA LYS A 642 -45.13 -28.80 -2.57
C LYS A 642 -44.18 -28.07 -3.51
N ALA A 643 -43.18 -27.38 -2.95
CA ALA A 643 -42.17 -26.70 -3.75
C ALA A 643 -41.30 -27.71 -4.51
N LYS A 644 -41.36 -27.70 -5.84
CA LYS A 644 -40.37 -28.38 -6.69
C LYS A 644 -39.15 -27.48 -6.83
N ARG A 645 -37.98 -27.94 -6.35
CA ARG A 645 -36.68 -27.33 -6.65
C ARG A 645 -36.48 -27.33 -8.18
N SER A 646 -36.48 -26.16 -8.81
CA SER A 646 -35.91 -26.00 -10.14
C SER A 646 -34.39 -26.13 -10.02
N SER A 647 -33.82 -27.08 -10.75
CA SER A 647 -32.36 -27.18 -10.90
C SER A 647 -31.94 -26.18 -11.98
N PRO A 648 -30.81 -25.44 -11.82
CA PRO A 648 -30.30 -24.60 -12.89
C PRO A 648 -30.02 -25.44 -14.14
N LYS A 649 -30.38 -24.91 -15.32
CA LYS A 649 -29.95 -25.44 -16.62
C LYS A 649 -28.42 -25.57 -16.59
N ARG A 650 -27.91 -26.69 -17.09
CA ARG A 650 -26.47 -26.89 -17.31
C ARG A 650 -25.95 -25.71 -18.13
N PHE A 651 -24.95 -24.99 -17.62
CA PHE A 651 -24.04 -24.27 -18.49
C PHE A 651 -23.36 -25.33 -19.36
N ASN A 652 -23.63 -25.30 -20.66
CA ASN A 652 -22.80 -26.04 -21.60
C ASN A 652 -21.41 -25.43 -21.53
N CYS A 653 -20.45 -26.27 -21.15
CA CYS A 653 -19.02 -25.97 -21.12
C CYS A 653 -18.49 -25.61 -22.51
#